data_AF-A0A9X8EML8-F1
#
_entry.id   AF-A0A9X8EML8-F1
#
_cell.length_a   1.000
_cell.length_b   1.000
_cell.length_c   1.000
_cell.angle_alpha   90.00
_cell.angle_beta   90.00
_cell.angle_gamma   90.00
#
_symmetry.space_group_name_H-M   'P 1'
#
loop_
_entity.id
_entity.type
_entity.pdbx_description
1 polymer ?
#
loop_
_entity_poly.entity_id
_entity_poly.type
_entity_poly.pdbx_seq_one_letter_code
_entity_poly.pdbx_strand_id
1 'polypeptide(L)'
;MPVVTPVAVVGMSARLPGAPDLRAFWQLLREGRDAVGQVPAERWNWRDHDSALNPGEDTTYCQRGGFMPWVDRFDGRFFGILPREAQGMDPQQRLFLQAAWAALEDAGYAPGQLAKRRVGVFVGVGHADYPTLMRRDGVPSDAWRGTGIALTAIANRVSYCLDLHGPSEAIDTACSSSLVALHRARQALQDGECELAIVGGVNLLLGPELFIAFGKAGMLSHAGHCQTFAASADGYVRGEGVAALVLAPLAAAQANGDFIYGQVCASAQNHGGRAHSFTAPNPKAQTEVITRAWQQSGHCPSQARMIETHGTGTPLGDPIEINALKNALPTTEAGTPIALGALKSQIGHLEAAAGIASVIKSLLCLQHRQVVGNLHHDALNPQIELAGSPFYLPDATHSMGEQDAPLLAGVSAFGFGGVNAHVVLKAADRGSESPGVPDSQPYLVLLSAKDEDGLRARARQLLAAFGEPLPDAGGALRQALDERLRDLLGLMPGNGVATRLAELKMDAEDFVGCLEQALDALQLDVPIDAWRGAVSLEEVVERLVGEAAVQPEEAARLESLNALPGGLSASLAAIARSLQEGRDAMVRRLAVVVDSREALFEQLRAYLGSSDCPSDTRWHSADGLTAKPAPEAGSGRADRALLEHWAAHWVAGKVPSPGWATLYGDEPRPHKYPLPAYPWRLERVWYSAAVAAPAPATPAQAWLDCWAPGAALPGSCMALAALVDHVAQPSSVLHWNDVCFGPPVALAASDTLHFTRAPRHWQVSVNGQVLLQVETAAAVAAAPVLQALPVTAEGVQATLPQGLDGYRLWAALLTHLSTAAGTSLPYRVRTLTLDPQALRDARQLSVERQGMTFDVALCTADGRCALRLAGMQMRAFDLVRQQVSA
;
A
#
# COMPACT_ATOMS: atom_id res chain seq x y z
N MET A 1 -0.70 9.01 -44.87
CA MET A 1 -1.16 8.85 -43.48
C MET A 1 -0.51 9.95 -42.65
N PRO A 2 -1.19 10.51 -41.62
CA PRO A 2 -0.55 11.49 -40.74
C PRO A 2 0.69 10.85 -40.09
N VAL A 3 1.80 11.59 -40.07
CA VAL A 3 3.04 11.14 -39.46
C VAL A 3 2.79 10.99 -37.95
N VAL A 4 2.88 9.76 -37.46
CA VAL A 4 2.79 9.47 -36.03
C VAL A 4 4.05 10.00 -35.35
N THR A 5 3.91 10.99 -34.48
CA THR A 5 5.03 11.44 -33.64
C THR A 5 5.30 10.38 -32.55
N PRO A 6 6.52 9.81 -32.48
CA PRO A 6 6.87 8.86 -31.43
C PRO A 6 6.86 9.51 -30.04
N VAL A 7 6.55 8.72 -29.03
CA VAL A 7 6.66 9.13 -27.62
C VAL A 7 7.80 8.37 -26.95
N ALA A 8 8.62 9.07 -26.18
CA ALA A 8 9.72 8.49 -25.41
C ALA A 8 9.21 7.95 -24.08
N VAL A 9 9.74 6.80 -23.66
CA VAL A 9 9.63 6.31 -22.29
C VAL A 9 10.81 6.86 -21.50
N VAL A 10 10.55 7.82 -20.62
CA VAL A 10 11.59 8.57 -19.91
C VAL A 10 11.77 8.16 -18.45
N GLY A 11 10.81 7.43 -17.88
CA GLY A 11 10.90 6.86 -16.54
C GLY A 11 10.11 5.58 -16.41
N MET A 12 10.53 4.69 -15.52
CA MET A 12 9.87 3.43 -15.24
C MET A 12 9.89 3.12 -13.74
N SER A 13 8.86 2.44 -13.26
CA SER A 13 8.85 1.81 -11.95
C SER A 13 8.02 0.54 -12.01
N ALA A 14 8.47 -0.52 -11.36
CA ALA A 14 7.71 -1.75 -11.25
C ALA A 14 8.01 -2.47 -9.96
N ARG A 15 6.99 -3.15 -9.46
CA ARG A 15 7.06 -4.14 -8.41
C ARG A 15 6.28 -5.36 -8.88
N LEU A 16 6.96 -6.49 -8.92
CA LEU A 16 6.49 -7.70 -9.59
C LEU A 16 6.81 -8.93 -8.71
N PRO A 17 6.23 -10.10 -8.99
CA PRO A 17 6.52 -11.32 -8.24
C PRO A 17 8.03 -11.63 -8.27
N GLY A 18 8.61 -11.87 -7.10
CA GLY A 18 10.06 -12.11 -6.96
C GLY A 18 10.98 -10.91 -7.26
N ALA A 19 10.42 -9.72 -7.54
CA ALA A 19 11.17 -8.54 -7.95
C ALA A 19 10.61 -7.24 -7.32
N PRO A 20 11.21 -6.73 -6.23
CA PRO A 20 10.75 -5.51 -5.58
C PRO A 20 10.98 -4.23 -6.40
N ASP A 21 11.87 -4.27 -7.39
CA ASP A 21 12.24 -3.17 -8.28
C ASP A 21 12.70 -3.66 -9.67
N LEU A 22 13.02 -2.72 -10.56
CA LEU A 22 13.51 -3.01 -11.92
C LEU A 22 14.85 -3.77 -11.96
N ARG A 23 15.72 -3.52 -10.98
CA ARG A 23 17.05 -4.16 -10.90
C ARG A 23 16.88 -5.66 -10.65
N ALA A 24 16.09 -6.00 -9.64
CA ALA A 24 15.75 -7.37 -9.28
C ALA A 24 14.92 -8.04 -10.39
N PHE A 25 14.04 -7.29 -11.05
CA PHE A 25 13.25 -7.82 -12.16
C PHE A 25 14.14 -8.28 -13.33
N TRP A 26 15.10 -7.46 -13.74
CA TRP A 26 16.04 -7.87 -14.79
C TRP A 26 16.87 -9.10 -14.40
N GLN A 27 17.34 -9.18 -13.15
CA GLN A 27 18.07 -10.35 -12.67
C GLN A 27 17.20 -11.61 -12.75
N LEU A 28 15.95 -11.54 -12.27
CA LEU A 28 14.96 -12.62 -12.38
C LEU A 28 14.76 -13.06 -13.83
N LEU A 29 14.58 -12.10 -14.75
CA LEU A 29 14.41 -12.37 -16.18
C LEU A 29 15.64 -13.08 -16.77
N ARG A 30 16.83 -12.53 -16.55
CA ARG A 30 18.10 -13.00 -17.12
C ARG A 30 18.47 -14.39 -16.63
N GLU A 31 18.20 -14.68 -15.36
CA GLU A 31 18.45 -15.97 -14.71
C GLU A 31 17.39 -17.02 -15.05
N GLY A 32 16.30 -16.65 -15.73
CA GLY A 32 15.21 -17.59 -16.04
C GLY A 32 14.50 -18.10 -14.78
N ARG A 33 14.38 -17.26 -13.73
CA ARG A 33 13.71 -17.66 -12.50
C ARG A 33 12.19 -17.67 -12.66
N ASP A 34 11.56 -18.66 -12.03
CA ASP A 34 10.11 -18.77 -11.85
C ASP A 34 9.71 -18.19 -10.48
N ALA A 35 8.86 -17.17 -10.48
CA ALA A 35 8.36 -16.49 -9.30
C ALA A 35 6.93 -16.91 -8.91
N VAL A 36 6.37 -17.94 -9.57
CA VAL A 36 5.07 -18.50 -9.22
C VAL A 36 5.22 -19.46 -8.05
N GLY A 37 4.58 -19.12 -6.94
CA GLY A 37 4.60 -19.89 -5.70
C GLY A 37 3.20 -20.30 -5.24
N GLN A 38 3.14 -20.97 -4.09
CA GLN A 38 1.88 -21.23 -3.41
C GLN A 38 1.27 -19.94 -2.85
N VAL A 39 -0.05 -19.87 -2.73
CA VAL A 39 -0.75 -18.76 -2.05
C VAL A 39 -0.13 -18.51 -0.67
N PRO A 40 0.36 -17.30 -0.37
CA PRO A 40 0.91 -16.97 0.94
C PRO A 40 -0.15 -17.03 2.04
N ALA A 41 0.21 -17.56 3.21
CA ALA A 41 -0.69 -17.68 4.35
C ALA A 41 -1.23 -16.33 4.86
N GLU A 42 -0.51 -15.23 4.59
CA GLU A 42 -0.94 -13.87 4.89
C GLU A 42 -2.12 -13.38 4.04
N ARG A 43 -2.46 -14.06 2.93
CA ARG A 43 -3.60 -13.70 2.06
C ARG A 43 -4.86 -14.43 2.51
N TRP A 44 -4.83 -15.76 2.40
CA TRP A 44 -5.82 -16.66 2.95
C TRP A 44 -5.20 -18.05 3.12
N ASN A 45 -5.85 -18.90 3.92
CA ASN A 45 -5.47 -20.30 4.01
C ASN A 45 -6.02 -21.05 2.78
N TRP A 46 -5.13 -21.31 1.82
CA TRP A 46 -5.49 -21.95 0.56
C TRP A 46 -6.11 -23.35 0.72
N ARG A 47 -5.79 -24.05 1.82
CA ARG A 47 -6.33 -25.40 2.09
C ARG A 47 -7.84 -25.38 2.25
N ASP A 48 -8.40 -24.30 2.76
CA ASP A 48 -9.84 -24.16 2.96
C ASP A 48 -10.61 -24.14 1.63
N HIS A 49 -9.91 -23.85 0.53
CA HIS A 49 -10.45 -23.76 -0.82
C HIS A 49 -9.87 -24.80 -1.77
N ASP A 50 -9.10 -25.78 -1.29
CA ASP A 50 -8.57 -26.85 -2.13
C ASP A 50 -9.67 -27.87 -2.46
N SER A 51 -10.01 -27.97 -3.74
CA SER A 51 -11.00 -28.93 -4.24
C SER A 51 -10.63 -30.40 -4.00
N ALA A 52 -9.34 -30.71 -3.84
CA ALA A 52 -8.88 -32.06 -3.51
C ALA A 52 -9.05 -32.40 -2.02
N LEU A 53 -8.97 -31.39 -1.14
CA LEU A 53 -9.09 -31.55 0.31
C LEU A 53 -10.54 -31.38 0.79
N ASN A 54 -11.30 -30.51 0.12
CA ASN A 54 -12.66 -30.14 0.47
C ASN A 54 -13.58 -30.37 -0.74
N PRO A 55 -14.40 -31.43 -0.75
CA PRO A 55 -15.41 -31.62 -1.78
C PRO A 55 -16.60 -30.68 -1.51
N GLY A 56 -16.45 -29.41 -1.91
CA GLY A 56 -17.45 -28.35 -1.72
C GLY A 56 -17.49 -27.39 -2.91
N GLU A 57 -18.59 -26.64 -3.05
CA GLU A 57 -18.80 -25.75 -4.19
C GLU A 57 -17.82 -24.56 -4.20
N ASP A 58 -17.35 -24.06 -3.05
CA ASP A 58 -16.46 -22.89 -2.98
C ASP A 58 -14.96 -23.25 -2.94
N THR A 59 -14.56 -24.13 -3.87
CA THR A 59 -13.19 -24.63 -3.98
C THR A 59 -12.61 -24.46 -5.38
N THR A 60 -11.29 -24.56 -5.48
CA THR A 60 -10.49 -24.46 -6.70
C THR A 60 -9.37 -25.49 -6.69
N TYR A 61 -8.93 -25.92 -7.87
CA TYR A 61 -7.77 -26.79 -8.04
C TYR A 61 -6.46 -25.98 -8.11
N CYS A 62 -6.51 -24.68 -8.39
CA CYS A 62 -5.33 -23.85 -8.56
C CYS A 62 -4.99 -23.12 -7.25
N GLN A 63 -3.87 -23.50 -6.64
CA GLN A 63 -3.39 -22.96 -5.35
C GLN A 63 -2.05 -22.22 -5.50
N ARG A 64 -1.73 -21.80 -6.74
CA ARG A 64 -0.47 -21.15 -7.10
C ARG A 64 -0.72 -19.79 -7.75
N GLY A 65 0.22 -18.88 -7.59
CA GLY A 65 0.16 -17.53 -8.13
C GLY A 65 1.52 -16.82 -8.07
N GLY A 66 1.68 -15.79 -8.90
CA GLY A 66 2.79 -14.85 -8.76
C GLY A 66 2.40 -13.79 -7.71
N PHE A 67 3.02 -13.78 -6.54
CA PHE A 67 2.67 -12.85 -5.46
C PHE A 67 3.76 -11.81 -5.24
N MET A 68 3.32 -10.57 -5.00
CA MET A 68 4.19 -9.51 -4.48
C MET A 68 4.23 -9.60 -2.95
N PRO A 69 5.40 -9.31 -2.33
CA PRO A 69 5.41 -9.10 -0.89
C PRO A 69 4.67 -7.80 -0.53
N TRP A 70 4.45 -7.53 0.76
CA TRP A 70 4.12 -6.19 1.29
C TRP A 70 3.01 -5.42 0.55
N VAL A 71 1.93 -6.08 0.12
CA VAL A 71 0.81 -5.40 -0.55
C VAL A 71 0.03 -4.48 0.38
N ASP A 72 0.15 -4.72 1.68
CA ASP A 72 -0.46 -3.96 2.76
C ASP A 72 0.44 -2.82 3.26
N ARG A 73 1.60 -2.57 2.64
CA ARG A 73 2.53 -1.53 3.10
C ARG A 73 2.33 -0.22 2.37
N PHE A 74 2.20 0.89 3.11
CA PHE A 74 1.97 2.21 2.53
C PHE A 74 2.34 3.35 3.47
N ASP A 75 3.08 4.33 2.96
CA ASP A 75 3.45 5.56 3.69
C ASP A 75 2.39 6.65 3.49
N GLY A 76 1.27 6.56 4.21
CA GLY A 76 0.16 7.52 4.07
C GLY A 76 0.54 8.94 4.48
N ARG A 77 1.41 9.08 5.49
CA ARG A 77 1.87 10.39 6.00
C ARG A 77 2.63 11.17 4.94
N PHE A 78 3.44 10.49 4.13
CA PHE A 78 4.15 11.12 3.02
C PHE A 78 3.20 11.87 2.06
N PHE A 79 2.07 11.24 1.73
CA PHE A 79 1.07 11.76 0.78
C PHE A 79 -0.01 12.63 1.44
N GLY A 80 0.11 12.93 2.73
CA GLY A 80 -0.90 13.70 3.48
C GLY A 80 -2.22 12.96 3.67
N ILE A 81 -2.21 11.63 3.65
CA ILE A 81 -3.38 10.77 3.81
C ILE A 81 -3.50 10.34 5.27
N LEU A 82 -4.68 10.54 5.85
CA LEU A 82 -4.93 10.18 7.25
C LEU A 82 -4.88 8.65 7.43
N PRO A 83 -4.35 8.12 8.55
CA PRO A 83 -4.27 6.68 8.78
C PRO A 83 -5.61 5.96 8.63
N ARG A 84 -6.70 6.57 9.11
CA ARG A 84 -8.06 6.02 8.98
C ARG A 84 -8.53 5.93 7.53
N GLU A 85 -8.22 6.95 6.72
CA GLU A 85 -8.52 6.92 5.29
C GLU A 85 -7.71 5.82 4.59
N ALA A 86 -6.40 5.75 4.88
CA ALA A 86 -5.49 4.77 4.30
C ALA A 86 -5.93 3.32 4.53
N GLN A 87 -6.48 3.01 5.72
CA GLN A 87 -7.06 1.68 6.03
C GLN A 87 -8.23 1.32 5.12
N GLY A 88 -9.07 2.30 4.76
CA GLY A 88 -10.20 2.13 3.85
C GLY A 88 -9.81 2.13 2.37
N MET A 89 -8.59 2.53 2.03
CA MET A 89 -8.08 2.56 0.66
C MET A 89 -7.70 1.16 0.17
N ASP A 90 -8.24 0.80 -0.99
CA ASP A 90 -7.81 -0.36 -1.77
C ASP A 90 -6.27 -0.32 -1.94
N PRO A 91 -5.54 -1.40 -1.59
CA PRO A 91 -4.10 -1.46 -1.76
C PRO A 91 -3.63 -1.13 -3.19
N GLN A 92 -4.46 -1.34 -4.22
CA GLN A 92 -4.16 -0.95 -5.59
C GLN A 92 -3.94 0.57 -5.73
N GLN A 93 -4.75 1.40 -5.04
CA GLN A 93 -4.56 2.86 -5.04
C GLN A 93 -3.24 3.25 -4.38
N ARG A 94 -2.94 2.60 -3.25
CA ARG A 94 -1.74 2.86 -2.42
C ARG A 94 -0.46 2.56 -3.18
N LEU A 95 -0.38 1.35 -3.73
CA LEU A 95 0.79 0.87 -4.46
C LEU A 95 0.98 1.63 -5.78
N PHE A 96 -0.10 1.95 -6.50
CA PHE A 96 0.02 2.71 -7.75
C PHE A 96 0.48 4.16 -7.50
N LEU A 97 0.04 4.79 -6.41
CA LEU A 97 0.53 6.13 -6.03
C LEU A 97 2.04 6.14 -5.78
N GLN A 98 2.56 5.14 -5.07
CA GLN A 98 4.00 4.98 -4.86
C GLN A 98 4.75 4.68 -6.17
N ALA A 99 4.20 3.83 -7.04
CA ALA A 99 4.80 3.51 -8.33
C ALA A 99 4.85 4.72 -9.28
N ALA A 100 3.78 5.52 -9.32
CA ALA A 100 3.73 6.75 -10.10
C ALA A 100 4.77 7.77 -9.62
N TRP A 101 4.89 7.97 -8.31
CA TRP A 101 5.94 8.82 -7.73
C TRP A 101 7.34 8.31 -8.10
N ALA A 102 7.58 7.01 -7.92
CA ALA A 102 8.88 6.40 -8.21
C ALA A 102 9.25 6.51 -9.70
N ALA A 103 8.29 6.38 -10.62
CA ALA A 103 8.54 6.54 -12.05
C ALA A 103 8.87 7.99 -12.44
N LEU A 104 8.29 8.99 -11.76
CA LEU A 104 8.65 10.40 -11.95
C LEU A 104 10.07 10.70 -11.45
N GLU A 105 10.44 10.16 -10.28
CA GLU A 105 11.82 10.27 -9.78
C GLU A 105 12.81 9.55 -10.69
N ASP A 106 12.45 8.39 -11.23
CA ASP A 106 13.25 7.66 -12.21
C ASP A 106 13.47 8.49 -13.49
N ALA A 107 12.43 9.19 -13.97
CA ALA A 107 12.52 10.13 -15.09
C ALA A 107 13.30 11.44 -14.78
N GLY A 108 13.67 11.66 -13.52
CA GLY A 108 14.29 12.91 -13.09
C GLY A 108 13.34 14.11 -13.21
N TYR A 109 12.06 13.93 -12.88
CA TYR A 109 11.12 15.02 -12.63
C TYR A 109 10.77 15.06 -11.14
N ALA A 110 10.99 16.22 -10.52
CA ALA A 110 10.52 16.48 -9.16
C ALA A 110 8.98 16.55 -9.14
N PRO A 111 8.26 15.64 -8.45
CA PRO A 111 6.79 15.58 -8.53
C PRO A 111 6.10 16.88 -8.09
N GLY A 112 6.62 17.56 -7.05
CA GLY A 112 6.10 18.86 -6.61
C GLY A 112 6.26 19.99 -7.63
N GLN A 113 7.23 19.89 -8.56
CA GLN A 113 7.39 20.84 -9.66
C GLN A 113 6.42 20.57 -10.83
N LEU A 114 5.70 19.45 -10.82
CA LEU A 114 4.68 19.15 -11.81
C LEU A 114 3.29 19.68 -11.44
N ALA A 115 3.12 20.21 -10.23
CA ALA A 115 1.87 20.81 -9.78
C ALA A 115 1.36 21.84 -10.79
N LYS A 116 0.04 21.79 -11.06
CA LYS A 116 -0.71 22.62 -12.01
C LYS A 116 -0.41 22.36 -13.48
N ARG A 117 0.48 21.42 -13.80
CA ARG A 117 0.79 21.07 -15.20
C ARG A 117 -0.21 20.07 -15.76
N ARG A 118 -0.32 20.05 -17.09
CA ARG A 118 -1.20 19.12 -17.83
C ARG A 118 -0.53 17.76 -17.98
N VAL A 119 -0.33 17.06 -16.86
CA VAL A 119 0.17 15.68 -16.85
C VAL A 119 -1.02 14.73 -16.81
N GLY A 120 -1.12 13.85 -17.80
CA GLY A 120 -2.17 12.82 -17.85
C GLY A 120 -1.82 11.60 -16.99
N VAL A 121 -2.83 10.90 -16.48
CA VAL A 121 -2.69 9.67 -15.69
C VAL A 121 -3.64 8.60 -16.24
N PHE A 122 -3.09 7.51 -16.76
CA PHE A 122 -3.87 6.43 -17.41
C PHE A 122 -3.51 5.09 -16.80
N VAL A 123 -4.46 4.43 -16.14
CA VAL A 123 -4.15 3.25 -15.32
C VAL A 123 -5.01 2.06 -15.72
N GLY A 124 -4.37 0.97 -16.12
CA GLY A 124 -5.02 -0.30 -16.33
C GLY A 124 -5.44 -0.94 -15.00
N VAL A 125 -6.74 -1.21 -14.85
CA VAL A 125 -7.36 -1.82 -13.66
C VAL A 125 -8.30 -2.95 -14.10
N GLY A 126 -8.78 -3.77 -13.16
CA GLY A 126 -9.76 -4.82 -13.50
C GLY A 126 -10.51 -5.41 -12.31
N HIS A 127 -9.83 -5.76 -11.22
CA HIS A 127 -10.45 -6.47 -10.10
C HIS A 127 -10.58 -5.60 -8.84
N ALA A 128 -11.56 -5.93 -8.00
CA ALA A 128 -11.87 -5.21 -6.77
C ALA A 128 -12.06 -6.21 -5.61
N ASP A 129 -10.97 -6.88 -5.22
CA ASP A 129 -11.00 -7.88 -4.14
C ASP A 129 -11.21 -7.23 -2.77
N TYR A 130 -10.54 -6.10 -2.51
CA TYR A 130 -10.59 -5.40 -1.22
C TYR A 130 -12.01 -5.04 -0.75
N PRO A 131 -12.91 -4.47 -1.58
CA PRO A 131 -14.28 -4.24 -1.16
C PRO A 131 -15.06 -5.54 -0.88
N THR A 132 -14.75 -6.64 -1.55
CA THR A 132 -15.34 -7.96 -1.28
C THR A 132 -14.91 -8.49 0.07
N LEU A 133 -13.62 -8.45 0.38
CA LEU A 133 -13.08 -8.83 1.69
C LEU A 133 -13.65 -7.99 2.82
N MET A 134 -13.73 -6.66 2.65
CA MET A 134 -14.33 -5.78 3.65
C MET A 134 -15.81 -6.09 3.91
N ARG A 135 -16.58 -6.50 2.88
CA ARG A 135 -17.97 -6.95 3.08
C ARG A 135 -18.03 -8.27 3.82
N ARG A 136 -17.19 -9.24 3.43
CA ARG A 136 -17.08 -10.56 4.07
C ARG A 136 -16.77 -10.43 5.56
N ASP A 137 -15.84 -9.53 5.90
CA ASP A 137 -15.35 -9.31 7.26
C ASP A 137 -16.21 -8.30 8.06
N GLY A 138 -17.39 -7.95 7.55
CA GLY A 138 -18.37 -7.11 8.25
C GLY A 138 -17.91 -5.68 8.52
N VAL A 139 -16.97 -5.13 7.74
CA VAL A 139 -16.42 -3.79 7.96
C VAL A 139 -17.51 -2.74 7.73
N PRO A 140 -17.85 -1.90 8.72
CA PRO A 140 -18.86 -0.86 8.56
C PRO A 140 -18.46 0.16 7.50
N SER A 141 -19.45 0.68 6.77
CA SER A 141 -19.22 1.83 5.89
C SER A 141 -18.96 3.08 6.73
N ASP A 142 -17.92 3.83 6.38
CA ASP A 142 -17.66 5.17 6.92
C ASP A 142 -17.57 6.21 5.79
N ALA A 143 -17.22 7.45 6.14
CA ALA A 143 -17.14 8.56 5.18
C ALA A 143 -16.12 8.34 4.05
N TRP A 144 -15.13 7.48 4.25
CA TRP A 144 -14.04 7.22 3.30
C TRP A 144 -14.33 6.00 2.41
N ARG A 145 -15.35 5.20 2.72
CA ARG A 145 -15.66 3.95 2.01
C ARG A 145 -15.81 4.14 0.51
N GLY A 146 -16.54 5.18 0.09
CA GLY A 146 -16.83 5.42 -1.33
C GLY A 146 -15.57 5.70 -2.16
N THR A 147 -14.71 6.60 -1.69
CA THR A 147 -13.46 6.96 -2.39
C THR A 147 -12.36 5.91 -2.21
N GLY A 148 -12.36 5.20 -1.09
CA GLY A 148 -11.38 4.17 -0.76
C GLY A 148 -11.42 2.94 -1.67
N ILE A 149 -12.57 2.59 -2.26
CA ILE A 149 -12.71 1.37 -3.09
C ILE A 149 -13.00 1.64 -4.56
N ALA A 150 -13.17 2.89 -4.95
CA ALA A 150 -13.42 3.23 -6.34
C ALA A 150 -12.18 2.93 -7.18
N LEU A 151 -12.32 2.13 -8.24
CA LEU A 151 -11.22 1.88 -9.20
C LEU A 151 -10.77 3.18 -9.88
N THR A 152 -11.69 4.12 -10.10
CA THR A 152 -11.38 5.46 -10.64
C THR A 152 -10.39 6.22 -9.77
N ALA A 153 -10.42 6.01 -8.45
CA ALA A 153 -9.52 6.68 -7.53
C ALA A 153 -8.07 6.20 -7.66
N ILE A 154 -7.79 5.07 -8.32
CA ILE A 154 -6.41 4.64 -8.59
C ILE A 154 -5.67 5.68 -9.45
N ALA A 155 -6.30 6.17 -10.51
CA ALA A 155 -5.76 7.26 -11.34
C ALA A 155 -5.93 8.62 -10.66
N ASN A 156 -7.16 8.92 -10.20
CA ASN A 156 -7.50 10.26 -9.73
C ASN A 156 -6.74 10.67 -8.46
N ARG A 157 -6.38 9.72 -7.61
CA ARG A 157 -5.61 10.01 -6.38
C ARG A 157 -4.17 10.40 -6.71
N VAL A 158 -3.57 9.87 -7.77
CA VAL A 158 -2.27 10.35 -8.28
C VAL A 158 -2.40 11.80 -8.74
N SER A 159 -3.40 12.11 -9.58
CA SER A 159 -3.63 13.47 -10.05
C SER A 159 -3.90 14.43 -8.88
N TYR A 160 -4.69 14.01 -7.89
CA TYR A 160 -5.01 14.83 -6.72
C TYR A 160 -3.79 15.09 -5.84
N CYS A 161 -3.05 14.04 -5.46
CA CYS A 161 -1.88 14.17 -4.57
C CYS A 161 -0.74 14.97 -5.20
N LEU A 162 -0.64 14.98 -6.54
CA LEU A 162 0.41 15.67 -7.29
C LEU A 162 -0.06 16.98 -7.95
N ASP A 163 -1.33 17.38 -7.73
CA ASP A 163 -1.96 18.56 -8.35
C ASP A 163 -1.81 18.57 -9.89
N LEU A 164 -2.14 17.47 -10.57
CA LEU A 164 -2.02 17.31 -12.03
C LEU A 164 -3.35 17.59 -12.74
N HIS A 165 -3.30 18.31 -13.86
CA HIS A 165 -4.48 18.83 -14.58
C HIS A 165 -4.68 18.23 -15.97
N GLY A 166 -3.98 17.14 -16.31
CA GLY A 166 -4.26 16.38 -17.52
C GLY A 166 -5.42 15.38 -17.34
N PRO A 167 -5.77 14.59 -18.37
CA PRO A 167 -6.77 13.53 -18.26
C PRO A 167 -6.38 12.52 -17.17
N SER A 168 -7.33 12.06 -16.35
CA SER A 168 -7.10 11.08 -15.28
C SER A 168 -8.13 9.96 -15.40
N GLU A 169 -7.68 8.80 -15.88
CA GLU A 169 -8.56 7.73 -16.37
C GLU A 169 -8.12 6.36 -15.84
N ALA A 170 -9.05 5.67 -15.17
CA ALA A 170 -8.94 4.23 -14.92
C ALA A 170 -9.56 3.47 -16.09
N ILE A 171 -8.81 2.52 -16.65
CA ILE A 171 -9.16 1.81 -17.88
C ILE A 171 -9.29 0.32 -17.57
N ASP A 172 -10.48 -0.23 -17.81
CA ASP A 172 -10.76 -1.65 -17.69
C ASP A 172 -11.14 -2.24 -19.05
N THR A 173 -10.24 -3.06 -19.58
CA THR A 173 -10.46 -3.92 -20.74
C THR A 173 -9.96 -5.34 -20.42
N ALA A 174 -10.09 -5.76 -19.16
CA ALA A 174 -9.54 -6.99 -18.62
C ALA A 174 -8.01 -7.11 -18.85
N CYS A 175 -7.54 -8.23 -19.42
CA CYS A 175 -6.12 -8.53 -19.56
C CYS A 175 -5.34 -7.55 -20.47
N SER A 176 -6.03 -6.73 -21.28
CA SER A 176 -5.41 -5.69 -22.12
C SER A 176 -5.38 -4.30 -21.47
N SER A 177 -5.95 -4.13 -20.26
CA SER A 177 -6.17 -2.82 -19.61
C SER A 177 -4.96 -1.88 -19.68
N SER A 178 -3.80 -2.31 -19.19
CA SER A 178 -2.62 -1.44 -19.14
C SER A 178 -1.97 -1.17 -20.51
N LEU A 179 -2.14 -2.05 -21.50
CA LEU A 179 -1.66 -1.79 -22.86
C LEU A 179 -2.60 -0.84 -23.62
N VAL A 180 -3.91 -0.91 -23.33
CA VAL A 180 -4.90 0.08 -23.79
C VAL A 180 -4.66 1.42 -23.10
N ALA A 181 -4.29 1.45 -21.83
CA ALA A 181 -3.88 2.68 -21.14
C ALA A 181 -2.67 3.34 -21.81
N LEU A 182 -1.69 2.55 -22.27
CA LEU A 182 -0.57 3.05 -23.08
C LEU A 182 -1.00 3.59 -24.44
N HIS A 183 -1.95 2.93 -25.10
CA HIS A 183 -2.54 3.45 -26.34
C HIS A 183 -3.21 4.81 -26.13
N ARG A 184 -4.06 4.93 -25.11
CA ARG A 184 -4.78 6.16 -24.77
C ARG A 184 -3.83 7.29 -24.34
N ALA A 185 -2.82 7.01 -23.52
CA ALA A 185 -1.82 7.99 -23.10
C ALA A 185 -1.05 8.58 -24.29
N ARG A 186 -0.66 7.71 -25.24
CA ARG A 186 -0.01 8.15 -26.49
C ARG A 186 -0.93 9.06 -27.31
N GLN A 187 -2.22 8.73 -27.43
CA GLN A 187 -3.19 9.60 -28.13
C GLN A 187 -3.33 10.96 -27.43
N ALA A 188 -3.48 10.98 -26.11
CA ALA A 188 -3.59 12.22 -25.33
C ALA A 188 -2.37 13.16 -25.52
N LEU A 189 -1.16 12.59 -25.57
CA LEU A 189 0.07 13.33 -25.87
C LEU A 189 0.10 13.87 -27.31
N GLN A 190 -0.39 13.10 -28.27
CA GLN A 190 -0.42 13.48 -29.69
C GLN A 190 -1.46 14.57 -29.96
N ASP A 191 -2.61 14.47 -29.32
CA ASP A 191 -3.72 15.44 -29.43
C ASP A 191 -3.47 16.69 -28.57
N GLY A 192 -2.39 16.70 -27.77
CA GLY A 192 -2.00 17.82 -26.92
C GLY A 192 -2.89 18.01 -25.70
N GLU A 193 -3.68 17.01 -25.30
CA GLU A 193 -4.47 17.01 -24.06
C GLU A 193 -3.57 17.05 -22.82
N CYS A 194 -2.38 16.44 -22.92
CA CYS A 194 -1.33 16.50 -21.92
C CYS A 194 0.04 16.71 -22.57
N GLU A 195 1.01 17.18 -21.77
CA GLU A 195 2.40 17.38 -22.20
C GLU A 195 3.37 16.30 -21.68
N LEU A 196 2.92 15.57 -20.66
CA LEU A 196 3.56 14.41 -20.06
C LEU A 196 2.45 13.43 -19.67
N ALA A 197 2.72 12.13 -19.68
CA ALA A 197 1.74 11.14 -19.22
C ALA A 197 2.37 10.10 -18.29
N ILE A 198 1.71 9.84 -17.17
CA ILE A 198 1.95 8.69 -16.31
C ILE A 198 1.00 7.59 -16.79
N VAL A 199 1.55 6.45 -17.18
CA VAL A 199 0.76 5.30 -17.63
C VAL A 199 1.15 4.07 -16.84
N GLY A 200 0.21 3.20 -16.50
CA GLY A 200 0.57 1.97 -15.84
C GLY A 200 -0.56 0.96 -15.69
N GLY A 201 -0.36 0.04 -14.76
CA GLY A 201 -1.38 -0.92 -14.37
C GLY A 201 -1.10 -1.52 -13.02
N VAL A 202 -2.16 -1.98 -12.37
CA VAL A 202 -2.10 -2.64 -11.06
C VAL A 202 -3.06 -3.82 -11.03
N ASN A 203 -2.60 -4.93 -10.45
CA ASN A 203 -3.42 -6.12 -10.19
C ASN A 203 -2.95 -6.79 -8.90
N LEU A 204 -3.90 -7.15 -8.04
CA LEU A 204 -3.64 -7.82 -6.76
C LEU A 204 -4.55 -9.04 -6.57
N LEU A 205 -4.06 -10.00 -5.79
CA LEU A 205 -4.72 -11.26 -5.46
C LEU A 205 -4.98 -11.27 -3.96
N LEU A 206 -6.10 -10.70 -3.53
CA LEU A 206 -6.37 -10.49 -2.09
C LEU A 206 -7.30 -11.55 -1.51
N GLY A 207 -8.11 -12.23 -2.34
CA GLY A 207 -9.06 -13.25 -1.90
C GLY A 207 -9.18 -14.46 -2.84
N PRO A 208 -9.80 -15.55 -2.36
CA PRO A 208 -9.96 -16.80 -3.11
C PRO A 208 -11.05 -16.74 -4.20
N GLU A 209 -11.93 -15.74 -4.17
CA GLU A 209 -13.19 -15.73 -4.94
C GLU A 209 -12.93 -15.83 -6.45
N LEU A 210 -11.96 -15.08 -6.98
CA LEU A 210 -11.61 -15.14 -8.40
C LEU A 210 -10.79 -16.38 -8.76
N PHE A 211 -10.05 -16.98 -7.83
CA PHE A 211 -9.43 -18.29 -8.04
C PHE A 211 -10.48 -19.39 -8.22
N ILE A 212 -11.55 -19.34 -7.43
CA ILE A 212 -12.69 -20.25 -7.54
C ILE A 212 -13.43 -20.02 -8.85
N ALA A 213 -13.79 -18.77 -9.15
CA ALA A 213 -14.54 -18.44 -10.36
C ALA A 213 -13.79 -18.81 -11.63
N PHE A 214 -12.51 -18.45 -11.75
CA PHE A 214 -11.70 -18.76 -12.93
C PHE A 214 -11.31 -20.24 -13.00
N GLY A 215 -11.13 -20.91 -11.86
CA GLY A 215 -10.96 -22.37 -11.81
C GLY A 215 -12.17 -23.08 -12.40
N LYS A 216 -13.38 -22.74 -11.94
CA LYS A 216 -14.66 -23.28 -12.47
C LYS A 216 -14.90 -22.94 -13.93
N ALA A 217 -14.43 -21.78 -14.38
CA ALA A 217 -14.51 -21.37 -15.79
C ALA A 217 -13.50 -22.13 -16.69
N GLY A 218 -12.61 -22.95 -16.12
CA GLY A 218 -11.58 -23.67 -16.87
C GLY A 218 -10.47 -22.76 -17.41
N MET A 219 -10.25 -21.61 -16.78
CA MET A 219 -9.24 -20.63 -17.21
C MET A 219 -7.86 -20.86 -16.58
N LEU A 220 -7.83 -21.52 -15.42
CA LEU A 220 -6.60 -21.70 -14.65
C LEU A 220 -5.89 -23.00 -15.04
N SER A 221 -4.56 -22.98 -15.00
CA SER A 221 -3.74 -24.17 -15.23
C SER A 221 -3.84 -25.15 -14.06
N HIS A 222 -3.93 -26.45 -14.34
CA HIS A 222 -3.81 -27.50 -13.32
C HIS A 222 -2.38 -27.65 -12.82
N ALA A 223 -1.38 -27.39 -13.68
CA ALA A 223 0.02 -27.34 -13.26
C ALA A 223 0.31 -26.10 -12.39
N GLY A 224 -0.52 -25.06 -12.51
CA GLY A 224 -0.35 -23.79 -11.81
C GLY A 224 0.85 -22.99 -12.31
N HIS A 225 1.12 -23.07 -13.63
CA HIS A 225 2.09 -22.26 -14.36
C HIS A 225 1.47 -21.78 -15.68
N CYS A 226 1.93 -20.67 -16.25
CA CYS A 226 1.62 -20.36 -17.65
C CYS A 226 2.59 -21.13 -18.54
N GLN A 227 2.18 -22.30 -19.04
CA GLN A 227 3.00 -23.17 -19.89
C GLN A 227 2.93 -22.70 -21.35
N THR A 228 3.26 -21.43 -21.57
CA THR A 228 3.07 -20.74 -22.85
C THR A 228 3.76 -21.47 -23.99
N PHE A 229 3.00 -21.77 -25.04
CA PHE A 229 3.37 -22.53 -26.24
C PHE A 229 3.61 -24.03 -26.04
N ALA A 230 3.60 -24.53 -24.82
CA ALA A 230 3.85 -25.94 -24.54
C ALA A 230 2.70 -26.85 -25.02
N ALA A 231 3.01 -28.09 -25.34
CA ALA A 231 2.00 -29.12 -25.60
C ALA A 231 1.12 -29.41 -24.37
N SER A 232 1.65 -29.14 -23.17
CA SER A 232 0.94 -29.27 -21.90
C SER A 232 0.14 -28.03 -21.50
N ALA A 233 0.11 -26.97 -22.32
CA ALA A 233 -0.66 -25.74 -22.08
C ALA A 233 -2.14 -26.04 -21.80
N ASP A 234 -2.61 -25.74 -20.60
CA ASP A 234 -3.96 -26.07 -20.12
C ASP A 234 -4.70 -24.88 -19.48
N GLY A 235 -4.07 -23.70 -19.40
CA GLY A 235 -4.61 -22.53 -18.72
C GLY A 235 -3.49 -21.59 -18.25
N TYR A 236 -3.87 -20.52 -17.54
CA TYR A 236 -2.89 -19.60 -16.95
C TYR A 236 -2.83 -19.71 -15.43
N VAL A 237 -1.79 -19.17 -14.82
CA VAL A 237 -1.73 -18.94 -13.37
C VAL A 237 -1.84 -17.45 -13.08
N ARG A 238 -2.62 -17.05 -12.06
CA ARG A 238 -2.83 -15.63 -11.74
C ARG A 238 -1.55 -15.00 -11.18
N GLY A 239 -1.39 -13.68 -11.33
CA GLY A 239 -0.26 -12.95 -10.77
C GLY A 239 -0.60 -11.52 -10.35
N GLU A 240 0.17 -11.02 -9.39
CA GLU A 240 0.14 -9.65 -8.87
C GLU A 240 1.19 -8.78 -9.56
N GLY A 241 0.94 -7.49 -9.64
CA GLY A 241 1.96 -6.54 -10.07
C GLY A 241 1.46 -5.11 -10.07
N VAL A 242 2.38 -4.18 -9.88
CA VAL A 242 2.16 -2.76 -10.09
C VAL A 242 3.32 -2.20 -10.91
N ALA A 243 3.01 -1.42 -11.93
CA ALA A 243 4.03 -0.75 -12.74
C ALA A 243 3.51 0.54 -13.34
N ALA A 244 4.43 1.50 -13.49
CA ALA A 244 4.19 2.82 -14.08
C ALA A 244 5.34 3.20 -15.03
N LEU A 245 5.00 3.92 -16.10
CA LEU A 245 5.93 4.57 -17.02
C LEU A 245 5.62 6.06 -17.05
N VAL A 246 6.63 6.86 -17.35
CA VAL A 246 6.50 8.27 -17.69
C VAL A 246 6.78 8.42 -19.19
N LEU A 247 5.84 9.03 -19.90
CA LEU A 247 5.91 9.28 -21.33
C LEU A 247 6.02 10.78 -21.62
N ALA A 248 6.90 11.12 -22.56
CA ALA A 248 7.05 12.47 -23.09
C ALA A 248 7.06 12.44 -24.62
N PRO A 249 6.62 13.49 -25.32
CA PRO A 249 6.90 13.63 -26.75
C PRO A 249 8.41 13.52 -27.00
N LEU A 250 8.83 12.71 -27.97
CA LEU A 250 10.27 12.39 -28.16
C LEU A 250 11.15 13.64 -28.29
N ALA A 251 10.71 14.62 -29.08
CA ALA A 251 11.44 15.87 -29.26
C ALA A 251 11.59 16.68 -27.96
N ALA A 252 10.56 16.66 -27.10
CA ALA A 252 10.61 17.32 -25.79
C ALA A 252 11.58 16.59 -24.84
N ALA A 253 11.55 15.26 -24.82
CA ALA A 253 12.47 14.45 -24.02
C ALA A 253 13.94 14.71 -24.40
N GLN A 254 14.22 14.74 -25.71
CA GLN A 254 15.56 15.04 -26.23
C GLN A 254 16.01 16.46 -25.88
N ALA A 255 15.13 17.46 -26.06
CA ALA A 255 15.44 18.86 -25.74
C ALA A 255 15.67 19.07 -24.22
N ASN A 256 14.99 18.30 -23.38
CA ASN A 256 15.15 18.36 -21.94
C ASN A 256 16.38 17.60 -21.43
N GLY A 257 16.99 16.76 -22.28
CA GLY A 257 18.07 15.84 -21.90
C GLY A 257 17.58 14.76 -20.93
N ASP A 258 16.35 14.28 -21.11
CA ASP A 258 15.81 13.16 -20.34
C ASP A 258 16.52 11.85 -20.72
N PHE A 259 16.63 10.93 -19.77
CA PHE A 259 17.04 9.57 -20.08
C PHE A 259 15.91 8.88 -20.87
N ILE A 260 16.24 8.23 -21.99
CA ILE A 260 15.24 7.56 -22.82
C ILE A 260 15.51 6.05 -22.78
N TYR A 261 14.61 5.29 -22.17
CA TYR A 261 14.67 3.82 -22.17
C TYR A 261 14.38 3.25 -23.56
N GLY A 262 13.49 3.90 -24.29
CA GLY A 262 13.08 3.53 -25.63
C GLY A 262 11.91 4.40 -26.09
N GLN A 263 11.35 4.04 -27.24
CA GLN A 263 10.31 4.81 -27.90
C GLN A 263 9.10 3.91 -28.15
N VAL A 264 7.91 4.45 -27.94
CA VAL A 264 6.66 3.85 -28.43
C VAL A 264 6.40 4.46 -29.81
N CYS A 265 6.74 3.71 -30.86
CA CYS A 265 6.61 4.16 -32.24
C CYS A 265 5.14 4.24 -32.64
N ALA A 266 4.36 3.21 -32.33
CA ALA A 266 2.94 3.16 -32.61
C ALA A 266 2.22 2.19 -31.68
N SER A 267 0.90 2.33 -31.61
CA SER A 267 0.02 1.40 -30.91
C SER A 267 -1.33 1.35 -31.61
N ALA A 268 -1.97 0.19 -31.55
CA ALA A 268 -3.32 0.00 -32.09
C ALA A 268 -4.18 -0.75 -31.08
N GLN A 269 -5.49 -0.48 -31.14
CA GLN A 269 -6.53 -1.15 -30.38
C GLN A 269 -7.68 -1.56 -31.31
N ASN A 270 -8.26 -2.73 -31.08
CA ASN A 270 -9.54 -3.11 -31.69
C ASN A 270 -10.35 -4.04 -30.75
N HIS A 271 -11.45 -4.61 -31.27
CA HIS A 271 -12.22 -5.66 -30.62
C HIS A 271 -12.35 -6.87 -31.53
N GLY A 272 -12.39 -8.07 -30.96
CA GLY A 272 -12.55 -9.34 -31.65
C GLY A 272 -13.89 -9.56 -32.36
N GLY A 273 -14.83 -8.61 -32.29
CA GLY A 273 -16.19 -8.77 -32.80
C GLY A 273 -16.87 -10.05 -32.28
N ARG A 274 -17.56 -10.76 -33.18
CA ARG A 274 -18.18 -12.07 -32.88
C ARG A 274 -17.16 -13.20 -33.07
N ALA A 275 -16.92 -13.98 -32.02
CA ALA A 275 -16.16 -15.22 -32.04
C ALA A 275 -17.04 -16.44 -31.66
N HIS A 276 -16.44 -17.63 -31.50
CA HIS A 276 -17.16 -18.86 -31.15
C HIS A 276 -17.81 -18.83 -29.75
N SER A 277 -17.22 -18.09 -28.81
CA SER A 277 -17.77 -17.81 -27.49
C SER A 277 -17.39 -16.38 -27.07
N PHE A 278 -17.91 -15.91 -25.95
CA PHE A 278 -17.56 -14.59 -25.40
C PHE A 278 -16.06 -14.46 -25.11
N THR A 279 -15.42 -15.53 -24.65
CA THR A 279 -14.00 -15.56 -24.25
C THR A 279 -13.06 -16.11 -25.32
N ALA A 280 -13.59 -16.55 -26.46
CA ALA A 280 -12.78 -17.08 -27.54
C ALA A 280 -12.05 -15.94 -28.29
N PRO A 281 -10.72 -16.03 -28.48
CA PRO A 281 -10.00 -15.03 -29.27
C PRO A 281 -10.37 -15.12 -30.76
N ASN A 282 -10.16 -14.01 -31.49
CA ASN A 282 -10.41 -13.93 -32.92
C ASN A 282 -9.09 -13.71 -33.70
N PRO A 283 -8.59 -14.72 -34.45
CA PRO A 283 -7.31 -14.62 -35.16
C PRO A 283 -7.28 -13.49 -36.19
N LYS A 284 -8.40 -13.18 -36.84
CA LYS A 284 -8.47 -12.09 -37.84
C LYS A 284 -8.32 -10.73 -37.17
N ALA A 285 -8.99 -10.52 -36.04
CA ALA A 285 -8.90 -9.27 -35.29
C ALA A 285 -7.51 -9.08 -34.67
N GLN A 286 -6.87 -10.16 -34.19
CA GLN A 286 -5.49 -10.12 -33.70
C GLN A 286 -4.52 -9.77 -34.84
N THR A 287 -4.67 -10.41 -36.01
CA THR A 287 -3.86 -10.07 -37.21
C THR A 287 -4.01 -8.59 -37.54
N GLU A 288 -5.25 -8.08 -37.60
CA GLU A 288 -5.54 -6.68 -37.94
C GLU A 288 -4.90 -5.69 -36.96
N VAL A 289 -5.02 -5.91 -35.64
CA VAL A 289 -4.45 -4.97 -34.65
C VAL A 289 -2.93 -4.94 -34.72
N ILE A 290 -2.30 -6.10 -34.93
CA ILE A 290 -0.84 -6.23 -35.06
C ILE A 290 -0.38 -5.52 -36.34
N THR A 291 -0.99 -5.85 -37.49
CA THR A 291 -0.68 -5.23 -38.78
C THR A 291 -0.85 -3.71 -38.73
N ARG A 292 -1.92 -3.21 -38.11
CA ARG A 292 -2.17 -1.77 -37.98
C ARG A 292 -1.10 -1.07 -37.17
N ALA A 293 -0.68 -1.63 -36.04
CA ALA A 293 0.38 -1.04 -35.21
C ALA A 293 1.71 -0.96 -35.97
N TRP A 294 2.08 -2.01 -36.71
CA TRP A 294 3.28 -2.01 -37.55
C TRP A 294 3.19 -1.05 -38.74
N GLN A 295 2.06 -0.97 -39.42
CA GLN A 295 1.85 0.01 -40.49
C GLN A 295 1.96 1.45 -39.99
N GLN A 296 1.38 1.73 -38.81
CA GLN A 296 1.43 3.05 -38.19
C GLN A 296 2.82 3.42 -37.65
N SER A 297 3.66 2.44 -37.32
CA SER A 297 5.02 2.70 -36.84
C SER A 297 5.96 3.17 -37.96
N GLY A 298 5.62 2.87 -39.22
CA GLY A 298 6.48 3.14 -40.37
C GLY A 298 7.72 2.24 -40.47
N HIS A 299 7.88 1.27 -39.57
CA HIS A 299 8.97 0.31 -39.58
C HIS A 299 8.59 -0.99 -40.29
N CYS A 300 9.57 -1.65 -40.91
CA CYS A 300 9.34 -2.93 -41.53
C CYS A 300 9.25 -4.03 -40.46
N PRO A 301 8.20 -4.87 -40.44
CA PRO A 301 8.08 -5.94 -39.44
C PRO A 301 9.26 -6.92 -39.43
N SER A 302 9.94 -7.13 -40.56
CA SER A 302 11.12 -8.01 -40.64
C SER A 302 12.36 -7.46 -39.91
N GLN A 303 12.30 -6.23 -39.41
CA GLN A 303 13.33 -5.61 -38.57
C GLN A 303 13.09 -5.87 -37.07
N ALA A 304 11.94 -6.45 -36.70
CA ALA A 304 11.69 -6.87 -35.33
C ALA A 304 12.78 -7.84 -34.86
N ARG A 305 13.14 -7.75 -33.58
CA ARG A 305 14.05 -8.68 -32.92
C ARG A 305 13.30 -9.58 -31.95
N MET A 306 12.19 -9.08 -31.41
CA MET A 306 11.33 -9.86 -30.53
C MET A 306 9.87 -9.42 -30.63
N ILE A 307 8.96 -10.33 -30.35
CA ILE A 307 7.56 -10.05 -30.01
C ILE A 307 7.32 -10.61 -28.62
N GLU A 308 6.97 -9.75 -27.68
CA GLU A 308 6.44 -10.16 -26.39
C GLU A 308 4.94 -10.43 -26.55
N THR A 309 4.58 -11.71 -26.45
CA THR A 309 3.23 -12.21 -26.74
C THR A 309 2.27 -11.98 -25.56
N HIS A 310 0.97 -12.09 -25.83
CA HIS A 310 -0.02 -12.23 -24.78
C HIS A 310 0.17 -13.59 -24.08
N GLY A 311 0.32 -14.69 -24.82
CA GLY A 311 0.97 -15.93 -24.38
C GLY A 311 0.52 -16.44 -23.00
N THR A 312 -0.76 -16.79 -22.86
CA THR A 312 -1.33 -17.21 -21.57
C THR A 312 -1.12 -18.68 -21.24
N GLY A 313 -0.60 -19.50 -22.15
CA GLY A 313 -0.47 -20.94 -21.90
C GLY A 313 -1.80 -21.66 -22.07
N THR A 314 -2.65 -21.18 -22.98
CA THR A 314 -3.93 -21.83 -23.26
C THR A 314 -3.84 -22.69 -24.52
N PRO A 315 -4.49 -23.87 -24.55
CA PRO A 315 -4.36 -24.82 -25.65
C PRO A 315 -4.87 -24.25 -26.98
N LEU A 316 -5.86 -23.35 -26.92
CA LEU A 316 -6.48 -22.69 -28.09
C LEU A 316 -5.89 -21.30 -28.37
N GLY A 317 -5.60 -20.51 -27.32
CA GLY A 317 -5.19 -19.12 -27.49
C GLY A 317 -3.77 -18.99 -28.06
N ASP A 318 -2.84 -19.82 -27.61
CA ASP A 318 -1.44 -19.75 -28.05
C ASP A 318 -1.30 -20.04 -29.57
N PRO A 319 -1.90 -21.11 -30.15
CA PRO A 319 -1.90 -21.31 -31.60
C PRO A 319 -2.59 -20.18 -32.38
N ILE A 320 -3.66 -19.59 -31.84
CA ILE A 320 -4.36 -18.48 -32.49
C ILE A 320 -3.47 -17.24 -32.56
N GLU A 321 -2.76 -16.92 -31.48
CA GLU A 321 -1.85 -15.80 -31.42
C GLU A 321 -0.66 -15.97 -32.39
N ILE A 322 -0.04 -17.16 -32.42
CA ILE A 322 1.07 -17.42 -33.34
C ILE A 322 0.62 -17.31 -34.81
N ASN A 323 -0.55 -17.83 -35.15
CA ASN A 323 -1.08 -17.71 -36.50
C ASN A 323 -1.39 -16.25 -36.87
N ALA A 324 -1.91 -15.45 -35.94
CA ALA A 324 -2.10 -14.03 -36.15
C ALA A 324 -0.77 -13.29 -36.39
N LEU A 325 0.28 -13.63 -35.63
CA LEU A 325 1.62 -13.10 -35.82
C LEU A 325 2.23 -13.50 -37.17
N LYS A 326 2.11 -14.76 -37.59
CA LYS A 326 2.57 -15.23 -38.92
C LYS A 326 1.90 -14.48 -40.06
N ASN A 327 0.61 -14.18 -39.93
CA ASN A 327 -0.13 -13.42 -40.93
C ASN A 327 0.26 -11.94 -40.96
N ALA A 328 0.51 -11.34 -39.80
CA ALA A 328 0.84 -9.92 -39.68
C ALA A 328 2.32 -9.60 -39.96
N LEU A 329 3.23 -10.56 -39.72
CA LEU A 329 4.67 -10.46 -39.92
C LEU A 329 5.17 -11.65 -40.76
N PRO A 330 4.93 -11.64 -42.08
CA PRO A 330 5.35 -12.75 -42.95
C PRO A 330 6.88 -12.83 -43.07
N THR A 331 7.38 -14.05 -43.29
CA THR A 331 8.80 -14.31 -43.57
C THR A 331 9.26 -13.54 -44.81
N THR A 332 10.44 -12.92 -44.73
CA THR A 332 11.13 -12.34 -45.88
C THR A 332 12.51 -12.98 -46.04
N GLU A 333 12.97 -13.18 -47.27
CA GLU A 333 14.27 -13.84 -47.57
C GLU A 333 15.48 -13.15 -46.91
N ALA A 334 15.33 -11.89 -46.51
CA ALA A 334 16.37 -11.06 -45.87
C ALA A 334 16.06 -10.70 -44.39
N GLY A 335 15.04 -11.32 -43.78
CA GLY A 335 14.60 -11.01 -42.41
C GLY A 335 15.49 -11.61 -41.32
N THR A 336 15.63 -10.92 -40.20
CA THR A 336 16.29 -11.48 -39.00
C THR A 336 15.30 -12.37 -38.24
N PRO A 337 15.73 -13.48 -37.62
CA PRO A 337 14.88 -14.25 -36.72
C PRO A 337 14.28 -13.37 -35.61
N ILE A 338 13.00 -13.61 -35.29
CA ILE A 338 12.22 -12.86 -34.31
C ILE A 338 11.95 -13.76 -33.10
N ALA A 339 12.46 -13.38 -31.94
CA ALA A 339 12.20 -14.12 -30.71
C ALA A 339 10.76 -13.93 -30.23
N LEU A 340 10.08 -15.01 -29.85
CA LEU A 340 8.78 -14.97 -29.19
C LEU A 340 8.96 -15.00 -27.67
N GLY A 341 8.67 -13.90 -27.00
CA GLY A 341 8.74 -13.79 -25.54
C GLY A 341 7.40 -14.09 -24.85
N ALA A 342 7.47 -14.71 -23.67
CA ALA A 342 6.32 -15.02 -22.82
C ALA A 342 6.62 -14.77 -21.32
N LEU A 343 6.53 -13.52 -20.88
CA LEU A 343 6.76 -13.09 -19.49
C LEU A 343 5.90 -13.85 -18.47
N LYS A 344 4.69 -14.23 -18.88
CA LYS A 344 3.73 -14.94 -18.01
C LYS A 344 4.25 -16.29 -17.54
N SER A 345 5.18 -16.90 -18.28
CA SER A 345 5.85 -18.13 -17.87
C SER A 345 6.74 -17.95 -16.63
N GLN A 346 7.16 -16.73 -16.30
CA GLN A 346 8.03 -16.45 -15.14
C GLN A 346 7.28 -15.87 -13.93
N ILE A 347 6.27 -15.02 -14.16
CA ILE A 347 5.62 -14.26 -13.07
C ILE A 347 4.10 -14.47 -13.01
N GLY A 348 3.56 -15.38 -13.82
CA GLY A 348 2.13 -15.57 -13.99
C GLY A 348 1.45 -14.47 -14.80
N HIS A 349 0.13 -14.58 -14.94
CA HIS A 349 -0.68 -13.60 -15.64
C HIS A 349 -1.11 -12.47 -14.71
N LEU A 350 -0.46 -11.32 -14.88
CA LEU A 350 -0.73 -10.08 -14.13
C LEU A 350 -2.05 -9.36 -14.49
N GLU A 351 -2.96 -10.04 -15.19
CA GLU A 351 -4.28 -9.54 -15.61
C GLU A 351 -4.20 -8.08 -16.13
N ALA A 352 -4.79 -7.11 -15.41
CA ALA A 352 -4.81 -5.71 -15.82
C ALA A 352 -3.41 -5.07 -15.95
N ALA A 353 -2.41 -5.53 -15.19
CA ALA A 353 -1.03 -5.05 -15.22
C ALA A 353 -0.13 -5.83 -16.20
N ALA A 354 -0.63 -6.86 -16.88
CA ALA A 354 0.20 -7.73 -17.72
C ALA A 354 0.83 -7.01 -18.92
N GLY A 355 0.08 -6.11 -19.56
CA GLY A 355 0.55 -5.37 -20.74
C GLY A 355 1.75 -4.48 -20.43
N ILE A 356 1.67 -3.67 -19.36
CA ILE A 356 2.74 -2.75 -19.00
C ILE A 356 4.00 -3.49 -18.48
N ALA A 357 3.84 -4.60 -17.76
CA ALA A 357 4.98 -5.43 -17.34
C ALA A 357 5.72 -6.02 -18.57
N SER A 358 4.97 -6.40 -19.61
CA SER A 358 5.49 -6.89 -20.89
C SER A 358 6.24 -5.80 -21.67
N VAL A 359 5.77 -4.55 -21.62
CA VAL A 359 6.48 -3.38 -22.17
C VAL A 359 7.80 -3.16 -21.43
N ILE A 360 7.81 -3.20 -20.10
CA ILE A 360 9.03 -3.05 -19.29
C ILE A 360 10.04 -4.15 -19.61
N LYS A 361 9.63 -5.42 -19.63
CA LYS A 361 10.51 -6.54 -20.03
C LYS A 361 11.12 -6.26 -21.41
N SER A 362 10.30 -5.86 -22.38
CA SER A 362 10.76 -5.62 -23.75
C SER A 362 11.77 -4.46 -23.82
N LEU A 363 11.53 -3.35 -23.11
CA LEU A 363 12.46 -2.24 -23.02
C LEU A 363 13.79 -2.65 -22.37
N LEU A 364 13.75 -3.44 -21.27
CA LEU A 364 14.96 -3.97 -20.64
C LEU A 364 15.73 -4.91 -21.58
N CYS A 365 15.04 -5.80 -22.29
CA CYS A 365 15.65 -6.68 -23.30
C CYS A 365 16.34 -5.86 -24.41
N LEU A 366 15.68 -4.82 -24.93
CA LEU A 366 16.23 -3.92 -25.95
C LEU A 366 17.44 -3.14 -25.42
N GLN A 367 17.36 -2.63 -24.20
CA GLN A 367 18.42 -1.86 -23.55
C GLN A 367 19.67 -2.71 -23.30
N HIS A 368 19.49 -3.92 -22.77
CA HIS A 368 20.58 -4.87 -22.55
C HIS A 368 20.99 -5.62 -23.83
N ARG A 369 20.26 -5.42 -24.94
CA ARG A 369 20.43 -6.12 -26.22
C ARG A 369 20.48 -7.64 -26.01
N GLN A 370 19.56 -8.14 -25.19
CA GLN A 370 19.46 -9.54 -24.82
C GLN A 370 18.01 -10.00 -24.92
N VAL A 371 17.79 -11.16 -25.53
CA VAL A 371 16.54 -11.91 -25.42
C VAL A 371 16.65 -12.82 -24.21
N VAL A 372 15.59 -12.94 -23.42
CA VAL A 372 15.52 -13.86 -22.26
C VAL A 372 14.73 -15.12 -22.62
N GLY A 373 15.08 -16.23 -21.98
CA GLY A 373 14.42 -17.52 -22.21
C GLY A 373 12.98 -17.57 -21.69
N ASN A 374 12.12 -18.34 -22.35
CA ASN A 374 10.79 -18.70 -21.84
C ASN A 374 10.90 -19.92 -20.90
N LEU A 375 9.93 -20.10 -20.01
CA LEU A 375 9.88 -21.28 -19.13
C LEU A 375 8.80 -22.27 -19.59
N HIS A 376 8.87 -23.50 -19.06
CA HIS A 376 7.81 -24.52 -19.11
C HIS A 376 7.36 -24.99 -20.51
N HIS A 377 8.26 -25.06 -21.49
CA HIS A 377 7.92 -25.40 -22.88
C HIS A 377 8.75 -26.55 -23.48
N ASP A 378 8.99 -27.61 -22.69
CA ASP A 378 9.80 -28.78 -23.08
C ASP A 378 9.42 -29.39 -24.44
N ALA A 379 8.13 -29.41 -24.77
CA ALA A 379 7.62 -29.78 -26.08
C ALA A 379 6.63 -28.72 -26.59
N LEU A 380 6.77 -28.32 -27.85
CA LEU A 380 5.88 -27.35 -28.49
C LEU A 380 4.48 -27.92 -28.71
N ASN A 381 3.45 -27.09 -28.53
CA ASN A 381 2.09 -27.44 -28.89
C ASN A 381 2.03 -27.84 -30.38
N PRO A 382 1.49 -29.03 -30.72
CA PRO A 382 1.50 -29.55 -32.09
C PRO A 382 0.67 -28.71 -33.07
N GLN A 383 -0.19 -27.81 -32.59
CA GLN A 383 -0.92 -26.85 -33.41
C GLN A 383 -0.10 -25.59 -33.76
N ILE A 384 1.10 -25.45 -33.18
CA ILE A 384 2.03 -24.36 -33.45
C ILE A 384 3.12 -24.85 -34.39
N GLU A 385 3.15 -24.30 -35.60
CA GLU A 385 4.21 -24.58 -36.59
C GLU A 385 5.07 -23.32 -36.79
N LEU A 386 6.29 -23.34 -36.25
CA LEU A 386 7.27 -22.26 -36.38
C LEU A 386 8.18 -22.43 -37.61
N ALA A 387 8.33 -23.65 -38.11
CA ALA A 387 9.10 -23.91 -39.32
C ALA A 387 8.56 -23.08 -40.51
N GLY A 388 9.45 -22.44 -41.26
CA GLY A 388 9.09 -21.56 -42.37
C GLY A 388 8.53 -20.18 -41.97
N SER A 389 8.40 -19.90 -40.67
CA SER A 389 8.08 -18.57 -40.13
C SER A 389 9.36 -17.82 -39.72
N PRO A 390 9.32 -16.49 -39.48
CA PRO A 390 10.48 -15.77 -38.97
C PRO A 390 10.68 -15.98 -37.46
N PHE A 391 9.79 -16.73 -36.79
CA PHE A 391 9.73 -16.81 -35.34
C PHE A 391 10.49 -18.01 -34.78
N TYR A 392 11.07 -17.82 -33.60
CA TYR A 392 11.64 -18.89 -32.78
C TYR A 392 11.32 -18.67 -31.30
N LEU A 393 11.38 -19.75 -30.51
CA LEU A 393 11.25 -19.69 -29.06
C LEU A 393 12.64 -19.65 -28.43
N PRO A 394 12.94 -18.68 -27.56
CA PRO A 394 14.19 -18.65 -26.82
C PRO A 394 14.12 -19.59 -25.61
N ASP A 395 15.04 -20.57 -25.53
CA ASP A 395 15.16 -21.48 -24.38
C ASP A 395 16.05 -20.89 -23.27
N ALA A 396 16.95 -19.97 -23.62
CA ALA A 396 17.90 -19.34 -22.72
C ALA A 396 18.22 -17.91 -23.13
N THR A 397 18.73 -17.14 -22.16
CA THR A 397 19.16 -15.76 -22.41
C THR A 397 20.33 -15.71 -23.38
N HIS A 398 20.24 -14.89 -24.42
CA HIS A 398 21.30 -14.69 -25.42
C HIS A 398 21.31 -13.27 -25.98
N SER A 399 22.42 -12.86 -26.58
CA SER A 399 22.56 -11.52 -27.18
C SER A 399 21.76 -11.36 -28.47
N MET A 400 21.16 -10.18 -28.67
CA MET A 400 20.54 -9.74 -29.93
C MET A 400 21.56 -9.31 -31.00
N GLY A 401 22.87 -9.33 -30.68
CA GLY A 401 23.95 -8.91 -31.57
C GLY A 401 24.20 -7.40 -31.62
N GLU A 402 25.30 -7.01 -32.26
CA GLU A 402 25.81 -5.62 -32.31
C GLU A 402 25.35 -4.80 -33.51
N GLN A 403 24.37 -5.26 -34.28
CA GLN A 403 24.00 -4.61 -35.54
C GLN A 403 23.58 -3.14 -35.35
N ASP A 404 23.98 -2.29 -36.31
CA ASP A 404 23.61 -0.86 -36.43
C ASP A 404 22.13 -0.64 -36.79
N ALA A 405 21.36 -1.72 -37.00
CA ALA A 405 19.94 -1.65 -37.27
C ALA A 405 19.14 -1.29 -36.00
N PRO A 406 18.00 -0.56 -36.13
CA PRO A 406 17.13 -0.27 -35.00
C PRO A 406 16.64 -1.58 -34.37
N LEU A 407 16.82 -1.72 -33.05
CA LEU A 407 16.24 -2.84 -32.32
C LEU A 407 14.77 -2.54 -32.05
N LEU A 408 13.89 -3.31 -32.69
CA LEU A 408 12.44 -3.15 -32.60
C LEU A 408 11.81 -4.35 -31.88
N ALA A 409 10.78 -4.07 -31.09
CA ALA A 409 9.98 -5.08 -30.43
C ALA A 409 8.48 -4.82 -30.62
N GLY A 410 7.68 -5.89 -30.68
CA GLY A 410 6.22 -5.80 -30.57
C GLY A 410 5.75 -6.31 -29.21
N VAL A 411 4.66 -5.77 -28.68
CA VAL A 411 4.02 -6.25 -27.44
C VAL A 411 2.54 -6.41 -27.67
N SER A 412 1.99 -7.60 -27.38
CA SER A 412 0.57 -7.93 -27.51
C SER A 412 -0.11 -8.10 -26.15
N ALA A 413 -1.35 -7.61 -26.02
CA ALA A 413 -2.22 -7.94 -24.89
C ALA A 413 -3.67 -8.08 -25.35
N PHE A 414 -4.32 -9.19 -24.99
CA PHE A 414 -5.68 -9.52 -25.42
C PHE A 414 -6.56 -9.77 -24.20
N GLY A 415 -7.56 -8.93 -23.98
CA GLY A 415 -8.55 -9.11 -22.92
C GLY A 415 -9.51 -10.26 -23.26
N PHE A 416 -9.89 -11.06 -22.27
CA PHE A 416 -10.86 -12.15 -22.49
C PHE A 416 -12.20 -11.65 -23.03
N GLY A 417 -12.56 -10.39 -22.80
CA GLY A 417 -13.77 -9.78 -23.37
C GLY A 417 -13.68 -9.47 -24.88
N GLY A 418 -12.49 -9.62 -25.48
CA GLY A 418 -12.26 -9.43 -26.91
C GLY A 418 -11.53 -8.14 -27.29
N VAL A 419 -11.25 -7.24 -26.35
CA VAL A 419 -10.42 -6.05 -26.61
C VAL A 419 -8.97 -6.47 -26.84
N ASN A 420 -8.37 -6.04 -27.94
CA ASN A 420 -6.99 -6.35 -28.28
C ASN A 420 -6.18 -5.06 -28.38
N ALA A 421 -4.93 -5.11 -27.93
CA ALA A 421 -3.96 -4.04 -28.14
C ALA A 421 -2.61 -4.60 -28.61
N HIS A 422 -1.93 -3.86 -29.48
CA HIS A 422 -0.55 -4.13 -29.88
C HIS A 422 0.26 -2.84 -29.91
N VAL A 423 1.52 -2.92 -29.48
CA VAL A 423 2.44 -1.78 -29.39
C VAL A 423 3.76 -2.12 -30.08
N VAL A 424 4.30 -1.18 -30.85
CA VAL A 424 5.63 -1.27 -31.46
C VAL A 424 6.59 -0.36 -30.70
N LEU A 425 7.68 -0.95 -30.20
CA LEU A 425 8.74 -0.31 -29.44
C LEU A 425 10.03 -0.26 -30.26
N LYS A 426 10.82 0.79 -30.04
CA LYS A 426 12.19 0.93 -30.56
C LYS A 426 13.14 1.22 -29.41
N ALA A 427 14.32 0.58 -29.43
CA ALA A 427 15.41 0.92 -28.52
C ALA A 427 15.82 2.39 -28.67
N ALA A 428 16.37 2.98 -27.60
CA ALA A 428 17.05 4.26 -27.69
C ALA A 428 18.26 4.18 -28.65
N ASP A 429 18.57 5.28 -29.33
CA ASP A 429 19.69 5.32 -30.29
C ASP A 429 21.03 5.22 -29.53
N ARG A 430 21.96 4.39 -30.03
CA ARG A 430 23.30 4.23 -29.44
C ARG A 430 24.06 5.56 -29.51
N GLY A 431 24.76 5.94 -28.43
CA GLY A 431 25.65 7.11 -28.42
C GLY A 431 24.99 8.44 -28.03
N SER A 432 23.75 8.43 -27.51
CA SER A 432 23.19 9.60 -26.80
C SER A 432 23.78 9.80 -25.39
N GLU A 433 24.94 9.20 -25.11
CA GLU A 433 25.70 9.50 -23.90
C GLU A 433 26.06 10.98 -23.91
N SER A 434 25.99 11.61 -22.73
CA SER A 434 26.13 13.05 -22.57
C SER A 434 27.35 13.58 -23.34
N PRO A 435 27.29 14.81 -23.90
CA PRO A 435 28.51 15.54 -24.23
C PRO A 435 29.44 15.44 -23.01
N GLY A 436 30.67 14.95 -23.22
CA GLY A 436 31.62 14.68 -22.14
C GLY A 436 31.98 15.96 -21.40
N VAL A 437 31.18 16.33 -20.40
CA VAL A 437 31.56 17.34 -19.43
C VAL A 437 32.61 16.69 -18.52
N PRO A 438 33.80 17.26 -18.35
CA PRO A 438 34.85 16.65 -17.54
C PRO A 438 34.36 16.39 -16.11
N ASP A 439 34.59 15.19 -15.60
CA ASP A 439 34.34 14.85 -14.19
C ASP A 439 35.26 15.64 -13.25
N SER A 440 36.33 16.27 -13.74
CA SER A 440 37.33 17.01 -12.95
C SER A 440 36.89 18.39 -12.43
N GLN A 441 35.59 18.70 -12.46
CA GLN A 441 35.02 19.97 -12.00
C GLN A 441 34.11 19.75 -10.79
N PRO A 442 33.98 20.73 -9.87
CA PRO A 442 33.12 20.56 -8.71
C PRO A 442 31.63 20.56 -9.10
N TYR A 443 30.87 19.66 -8.47
CA TYR A 443 29.42 19.57 -8.57
C TYR A 443 28.79 19.56 -7.19
N LEU A 444 27.60 20.15 -7.10
CA LEU A 444 26.75 20.13 -5.91
C LEU A 444 25.77 18.95 -5.98
N VAL A 445 25.93 17.96 -5.12
CA VAL A 445 25.02 16.81 -5.00
C VAL A 445 24.08 17.03 -3.82
N LEU A 446 22.79 16.79 -4.03
CA LEU A 446 21.73 17.07 -3.06
C LEU A 446 20.95 15.81 -2.72
N LEU A 447 20.68 15.56 -1.44
CA LEU A 447 19.75 14.53 -0.98
C LEU A 447 18.76 15.15 0.00
N SER A 448 17.49 14.78 -0.10
CA SER A 448 16.50 15.17 0.90
C SER A 448 15.45 14.09 1.15
N ALA A 449 14.89 14.12 2.36
CA ALA A 449 13.81 13.26 2.79
C ALA A 449 12.88 13.94 3.80
N LYS A 450 11.76 13.28 4.15
CA LYS A 450 10.82 13.81 5.16
C LYS A 450 11.39 13.77 6.58
N ASP A 451 12.31 12.86 6.84
CA ASP A 451 12.89 12.52 8.13
C ASP A 451 14.33 12.00 7.96
N GLU A 452 15.04 11.82 9.07
CA GLU A 452 16.48 11.49 9.07
C GLU A 452 16.72 10.08 8.54
N ASP A 453 15.91 9.10 8.95
CA ASP A 453 16.03 7.73 8.45
C ASP A 453 15.81 7.65 6.94
N GLY A 454 14.91 8.48 6.39
CA GLY A 454 14.71 8.56 4.94
C GLY A 454 15.90 9.15 4.22
N LEU A 455 16.59 10.11 4.83
CA LEU A 455 17.79 10.74 4.27
C LEU A 455 18.95 9.75 4.26
N ARG A 456 19.15 9.04 5.37
CA ARG A 456 20.12 7.94 5.49
C ARG A 456 19.80 6.80 4.51
N ALA A 457 18.55 6.39 4.40
CA ALA A 457 18.14 5.37 3.44
C ALA A 457 18.41 5.79 1.99
N ARG A 458 18.19 7.06 1.61
CA ARG A 458 18.56 7.55 0.28
C ARG A 458 20.07 7.48 0.03
N ALA A 459 20.89 7.84 1.01
CA ALA A 459 22.34 7.72 0.91
C ALA A 459 22.78 6.26 0.73
N ARG A 460 22.18 5.32 1.50
CA ARG A 460 22.41 3.86 1.35
C ARG A 460 21.98 3.35 -0.03
N GLN A 461 20.78 3.71 -0.50
CA GLN A 461 20.29 3.32 -1.81
C GLN A 461 21.21 3.81 -2.94
N LEU A 462 21.71 5.05 -2.83
CA LEU A 462 22.61 5.61 -3.83
C LEU A 462 23.93 4.84 -3.90
N LEU A 463 24.55 4.52 -2.76
CA LEU A 463 25.75 3.67 -2.72
C LEU A 463 25.46 2.28 -3.31
N ALA A 464 24.38 1.63 -2.87
CA ALA A 464 24.01 0.29 -3.31
C ALA A 464 23.68 0.22 -4.82
N ALA A 465 23.12 1.28 -5.39
CA ALA A 465 22.84 1.39 -6.82
C ALA A 465 24.12 1.34 -7.66
N PHE A 466 25.22 1.89 -7.16
CA PHE A 466 26.53 1.86 -7.81
C PHE A 466 27.42 0.68 -7.39
N GLY A 467 26.90 -0.22 -6.54
CA GLY A 467 27.66 -1.38 -6.06
C GLY A 467 28.76 -1.02 -5.05
N GLU A 468 28.67 0.16 -4.45
CA GLU A 468 29.61 0.62 -3.43
C GLU A 468 29.33 -0.09 -2.10
N PRO A 469 30.40 -0.41 -1.33
CA PRO A 469 30.24 -1.03 -0.03
C PRO A 469 29.48 -0.09 0.92
N LEU A 470 28.49 -0.64 1.61
CA LEU A 470 27.80 0.06 2.70
C LEU A 470 28.66 -0.03 3.98
N PRO A 471 28.64 0.99 4.84
CA PRO A 471 29.26 0.89 6.15
C PRO A 471 28.60 -0.24 6.95
N ASP A 472 29.41 -1.01 7.66
CA ASP A 472 28.95 -2.12 8.51
C ASP A 472 28.34 -1.57 9.81
N ALA A 473 27.06 -1.17 9.74
CA ALA A 473 26.32 -0.69 10.91
C ALA A 473 26.25 -1.74 12.02
N GLY A 474 26.16 -3.02 11.65
CA GLY A 474 26.21 -4.14 12.59
C GLY A 474 27.58 -4.32 13.23
N GLY A 475 28.66 -4.15 12.47
CA GLY A 475 30.05 -4.23 12.95
C GLY A 475 30.42 -3.12 13.94
N ALA A 476 30.00 -1.87 13.68
CA ALA A 476 30.22 -0.77 14.61
C ALA A 476 29.44 -0.95 15.93
N LEU A 477 28.17 -1.37 15.83
CA LEU A 477 27.35 -1.66 17.02
C LEU A 477 27.90 -2.85 17.80
N ARG A 478 28.33 -3.90 17.10
CA ARG A 478 28.98 -5.08 17.67
C ARG A 478 30.25 -4.71 18.43
N GLN A 479 31.09 -3.86 17.85
CA GLN A 479 32.30 -3.40 18.51
C GLN A 479 31.97 -2.56 19.76
N ALA A 480 31.05 -1.60 19.65
CA ALA A 480 30.66 -0.75 20.78
C ALA A 480 30.03 -1.55 21.93
N LEU A 481 29.17 -2.53 21.61
CA LEU A 481 28.56 -3.42 22.60
C LEU A 481 29.57 -4.37 23.24
N ASP A 482 30.48 -4.96 22.46
CA ASP A 482 31.55 -5.82 22.98
C ASP A 482 32.51 -5.03 23.89
N GLU A 483 32.95 -3.85 23.48
CA GLU A 483 33.82 -2.98 24.28
C GLU A 483 33.13 -2.57 25.60
N ARG A 484 31.85 -2.18 25.54
CA ARG A 484 31.11 -1.75 26.72
C ARG A 484 30.86 -2.89 27.70
N LEU A 485 30.50 -4.07 27.20
CA LEU A 485 30.32 -5.24 28.05
C LEU A 485 31.64 -5.69 28.68
N ARG A 486 32.75 -5.67 27.92
CA ARG A 486 34.07 -5.99 28.48
C ARG A 486 34.48 -5.01 29.57
N ASP A 487 34.24 -3.72 29.40
CA ASP A 487 34.49 -2.68 30.41
C ASP A 487 33.69 -2.94 31.70
N LEU A 488 32.38 -3.17 31.58
CA LEU A 488 31.49 -3.45 32.73
C LEU A 488 31.84 -4.76 33.44
N LEU A 489 32.34 -5.76 32.70
CA LEU A 489 32.77 -7.05 33.23
C LEU A 489 34.23 -7.04 33.74
N GLY A 490 34.95 -5.93 33.63
CA GLY A 490 36.36 -5.82 34.04
C GLY A 490 37.32 -6.68 33.20
N LEU A 491 36.97 -6.95 31.94
CA LEU A 491 37.73 -7.78 31.01
C LEU A 491 38.70 -6.94 30.18
N MET A 492 39.83 -7.54 29.82
CA MET A 492 40.76 -6.93 28.86
C MET A 492 40.13 -6.83 27.46
N PRO A 493 40.60 -5.89 26.61
CA PRO A 493 40.18 -5.82 25.21
C PRO A 493 40.35 -7.16 24.50
N GLY A 494 39.39 -7.51 23.63
CA GLY A 494 39.37 -8.80 22.95
C GLY A 494 40.66 -9.09 22.17
N ASN A 495 41.23 -10.28 22.38
CA ASN A 495 42.44 -10.75 21.68
C ASN A 495 42.13 -11.80 20.60
N GLY A 496 40.85 -11.96 20.22
CA GLY A 496 40.38 -12.95 19.24
C GLY A 496 40.07 -14.35 19.80
N VAL A 497 40.17 -14.56 21.12
CA VAL A 497 39.75 -15.80 21.80
C VAL A 497 38.41 -15.57 22.47
N ALA A 498 37.44 -16.46 22.22
CA ALA A 498 36.09 -16.34 22.75
C ALA A 498 36.04 -16.46 24.29
N THR A 499 35.54 -15.44 24.98
CA THR A 499 35.40 -15.43 26.44
C THR A 499 34.20 -16.28 26.85
N ARG A 500 34.42 -17.43 27.48
CA ARG A 500 33.32 -18.30 27.95
C ARG A 500 32.61 -17.68 29.14
N LEU A 501 31.28 -17.66 29.12
CA LEU A 501 30.49 -17.11 30.23
C LEU A 501 30.75 -17.84 31.55
N ALA A 502 31.01 -19.16 31.49
CA ALA A 502 31.35 -19.97 32.66
C ALA A 502 32.65 -19.55 33.37
N GLU A 503 33.53 -18.80 32.70
CA GLU A 503 34.82 -18.37 33.24
C GLU A 503 34.74 -17.02 33.98
N LEU A 504 33.61 -16.29 33.85
CA LEU A 504 33.41 -14.96 34.45
C LEU A 504 33.26 -14.99 35.98
N LYS A 505 33.07 -16.18 36.59
CA LYS A 505 32.90 -16.37 38.05
C LYS A 505 31.91 -15.36 38.69
N MET A 506 30.87 -15.03 37.94
CA MET A 506 29.87 -14.04 38.30
C MET A 506 28.51 -14.72 38.37
N ASP A 507 27.61 -14.23 39.20
CA ASP A 507 26.24 -14.73 39.22
C ASP A 507 25.43 -14.18 38.03
N ALA A 508 24.26 -14.79 37.79
CA ALA A 508 23.44 -14.43 36.65
C ALA A 508 22.78 -13.05 36.83
N GLU A 509 22.57 -12.60 38.06
CA GLU A 509 21.92 -11.32 38.37
C GLU A 509 22.87 -10.17 38.07
N ASP A 510 24.12 -10.28 38.49
CA ASP A 510 25.20 -9.35 38.18
C ASP A 510 25.48 -9.29 36.67
N PHE A 511 25.46 -10.44 35.97
CA PHE A 511 25.63 -10.48 34.50
C PHE A 511 24.51 -9.75 33.77
N VAL A 512 23.26 -9.97 34.17
CA VAL A 512 22.10 -9.28 33.61
C VAL A 512 22.17 -7.78 33.93
N GLY A 513 22.62 -7.39 35.12
CA GLY A 513 22.85 -5.98 35.46
C GLY A 513 23.90 -5.30 34.58
N CYS A 514 25.00 -5.98 34.24
CA CYS A 514 25.97 -5.48 33.26
C CYS A 514 25.39 -5.36 31.85
N LEU A 515 24.54 -6.32 31.45
CA LEU A 515 23.83 -6.27 30.17
C LEU A 515 22.87 -5.08 30.09
N GLU A 516 22.02 -4.87 31.09
CA GLU A 516 21.10 -3.74 31.16
C GLU A 516 21.85 -2.41 31.07
N GLN A 517 22.95 -2.25 31.83
CA GLN A 517 23.77 -1.04 31.77
C GLN A 517 24.44 -0.82 30.41
N ALA A 518 24.84 -1.89 29.71
CA ALA A 518 25.41 -1.77 28.37
C ALA A 518 24.35 -1.39 27.33
N LEU A 519 23.16 -2.00 27.41
CA LEU A 519 22.03 -1.70 26.53
C LEU A 519 21.53 -0.26 26.75
N ASP A 520 21.36 0.17 28.00
CA ASP A 520 20.96 1.54 28.34
C ASP A 520 21.99 2.57 27.85
N ALA A 521 23.28 2.30 28.05
CA ALA A 521 24.35 3.20 27.62
C ALA A 521 24.39 3.37 26.09
N LEU A 522 24.01 2.33 25.34
CA LEU A 522 23.94 2.34 23.89
C LEU A 522 22.53 2.66 23.37
N GLN A 523 21.56 2.93 24.25
CA GLN A 523 20.15 3.19 23.93
C GLN A 523 19.52 2.07 23.07
N LEU A 524 19.91 0.83 23.35
CA LEU A 524 19.39 -0.35 22.67
C LEU A 524 18.18 -0.89 23.42
N ASP A 525 17.00 -0.72 22.85
CA ASP A 525 15.83 -1.48 23.26
C ASP A 525 16.00 -2.88 22.68
N VAL A 526 16.25 -3.91 23.49
CA VAL A 526 16.39 -5.32 23.08
C VAL A 526 15.79 -6.18 24.19
N PRO A 527 15.04 -7.26 23.88
CA PRO A 527 14.58 -8.15 24.94
C PRO A 527 15.76 -8.64 25.77
N ILE A 528 15.76 -8.38 27.08
CA ILE A 528 16.88 -8.73 27.96
C ILE A 528 17.19 -10.24 27.97
N ASP A 529 16.25 -11.08 27.52
CA ASP A 529 16.41 -12.52 27.41
C ASP A 529 17.03 -13.00 26.09
N ALA A 530 17.30 -12.09 25.14
CA ALA A 530 17.88 -12.39 23.82
C ALA A 530 19.24 -13.11 23.87
N TRP A 531 20.02 -12.89 24.93
CA TRP A 531 21.32 -13.54 25.12
C TRP A 531 21.20 -15.01 25.56
N ARG A 532 20.02 -15.47 26.00
CA ARG A 532 19.84 -16.81 26.57
C ARG A 532 20.24 -17.89 25.57
N GLY A 533 21.01 -18.87 26.06
CA GLY A 533 21.55 -19.97 25.26
C GLY A 533 22.91 -19.68 24.64
N ALA A 534 23.46 -18.47 24.82
CA ALA A 534 24.84 -18.17 24.46
C ALA A 534 25.83 -18.85 25.42
N VAL A 535 26.96 -19.33 24.88
CA VAL A 535 28.04 -19.96 25.67
C VAL A 535 29.29 -19.08 25.82
N SER A 536 29.39 -18.00 25.06
CA SER A 536 30.47 -17.02 25.13
C SER A 536 29.95 -15.58 25.06
N LEU A 537 30.76 -14.62 25.51
CA LEU A 537 30.44 -13.20 25.44
C LEU A 537 30.24 -12.73 23.99
N GLU A 538 31.00 -13.27 23.06
CA GLU A 538 30.88 -12.95 21.63
C GLU A 538 29.53 -13.44 21.07
N GLU A 539 29.06 -14.62 21.48
CA GLU A 539 27.73 -15.10 21.08
C GLU A 539 26.61 -14.27 21.71
N VAL A 540 26.81 -13.76 22.94
CA VAL A 540 25.90 -12.79 23.58
C VAL A 540 25.82 -11.51 22.75
N VAL A 541 26.97 -10.93 22.39
CA VAL A 541 27.04 -9.74 21.53
C VAL A 541 26.38 -10.00 20.18
N GLU A 542 26.67 -11.11 19.52
CA GLU A 542 26.08 -11.46 18.22
C GLU A 542 24.55 -11.58 18.28
N ARG A 543 24.02 -12.20 19.33
CA ARG A 543 22.58 -12.34 19.51
C ARG A 543 21.90 -11.02 19.85
N LEU A 544 22.51 -10.22 20.72
CA LEU A 544 21.97 -8.90 21.07
C LEU A 544 22.06 -7.93 19.91
N VAL A 545 23.13 -7.95 19.12
CA VAL A 545 23.24 -7.19 17.87
C VAL A 545 22.25 -7.72 16.85
N GLY A 546 22.04 -9.03 16.77
CA GLY A 546 21.03 -9.64 15.91
C GLY A 546 19.62 -9.17 16.27
N GLU A 547 19.28 -9.11 17.55
CA GLU A 547 17.99 -8.65 18.06
C GLU A 547 17.85 -7.11 18.02
N ALA A 548 18.94 -6.36 18.25
CA ALA A 548 19.00 -4.91 18.07
C ALA A 548 18.87 -4.50 16.60
N ALA A 549 19.50 -5.25 15.69
CA ALA A 549 19.33 -5.12 14.25
C ALA A 549 17.93 -5.56 13.80
N VAL A 550 17.18 -6.28 14.66
CA VAL A 550 15.80 -6.72 14.45
C VAL A 550 14.79 -5.86 15.25
N GLN A 551 15.24 -4.88 16.05
CA GLN A 551 14.35 -4.00 16.80
C GLN A 551 13.70 -2.91 15.92
N PRO A 552 12.42 -2.57 16.20
CA PRO A 552 11.45 -2.18 15.16
C PRO A 552 11.45 -0.69 14.76
N GLU A 553 12.46 0.10 15.09
CA GLU A 553 12.46 1.55 14.88
C GLU A 553 13.58 2.09 13.96
N GLU A 554 14.14 1.24 13.09
CA GLU A 554 14.33 1.64 11.70
C GLU A 554 13.11 1.13 10.94
N ALA A 555 12.02 1.90 10.89
CA ALA A 555 10.78 1.50 10.20
C ALA A 555 11.13 0.96 8.80
N ALA A 556 11.16 -0.37 8.65
CA ALA A 556 11.77 -1.05 7.51
C ALA A 556 11.34 -0.31 6.24
N ARG A 557 12.28 0.31 5.54
CA ARG A 557 11.92 1.12 4.38
C ARG A 557 11.84 0.23 3.16
N LEU A 558 10.94 0.55 2.23
CA LEU A 558 10.97 -0.03 0.90
C LEU A 558 12.20 0.54 0.19
N GLU A 559 13.34 -0.11 0.39
CA GLU A 559 14.54 0.17 -0.37
C GLU A 559 14.29 -0.30 -1.81
N SER A 560 13.95 0.65 -2.66
CA SER A 560 13.85 0.45 -4.10
C SER A 560 15.16 0.90 -4.71
N LEU A 561 15.87 -0.02 -5.37
CA LEU A 561 17.08 0.38 -6.05
C LEU A 561 16.79 1.07 -7.37
N ASN A 562 15.56 0.99 -7.95
CA ASN A 562 15.13 1.55 -9.25
C ASN A 562 16.28 2.23 -10.03
N ALA A 563 17.26 1.41 -10.38
CA ALA A 563 18.52 1.81 -10.98
C ALA A 563 18.84 0.70 -11.94
N LEU A 564 19.26 1.12 -13.12
CA LEU A 564 19.54 0.22 -14.22
C LEU A 564 20.55 -0.86 -13.78
N PRO A 565 20.17 -2.15 -13.86
CA PRO A 565 21.07 -3.26 -13.58
C PRO A 565 22.08 -3.44 -14.72
N GLY A 566 23.16 -2.66 -14.69
CA GLY A 566 24.29 -2.83 -15.62
C GLY A 566 24.63 -1.55 -16.36
N GLY A 567 25.43 -0.71 -15.70
CA GLY A 567 25.97 0.51 -16.29
C GLY A 567 26.54 1.42 -15.23
N LEU A 568 27.76 1.12 -14.78
CA LEU A 568 28.62 1.96 -13.93
C LEU A 568 29.01 3.30 -14.61
N SER A 569 28.20 3.80 -15.55
CA SER A 569 28.56 4.84 -16.52
C SER A 569 27.94 6.21 -16.25
N ALA A 570 27.08 6.36 -15.23
CA ALA A 570 26.59 7.70 -14.86
C ALA A 570 27.76 8.57 -14.40
N SER A 571 27.98 9.70 -15.08
CA SER A 571 28.97 10.69 -14.66
C SER A 571 28.51 11.42 -13.39
N LEU A 572 29.45 12.04 -12.67
CA LEU A 572 29.09 12.83 -11.49
C LEU A 572 28.11 13.97 -11.86
N ALA A 573 28.30 14.55 -13.04
CA ALA A 573 27.46 15.61 -13.58
C ALA A 573 25.99 15.16 -13.78
N ALA A 574 25.78 13.95 -14.31
CA ALA A 574 24.46 13.38 -14.51
C ALA A 574 23.77 13.06 -13.17
N ILE A 575 24.53 12.54 -12.19
CA ILE A 575 24.04 12.28 -10.83
C ILE A 575 23.59 13.61 -10.19
N ALA A 576 24.44 14.64 -10.23
CA ALA A 576 24.16 15.95 -9.66
C ALA A 576 22.91 16.59 -10.27
N ARG A 577 22.82 16.68 -11.60
CA ARG A 577 21.64 17.27 -12.28
C ARG A 577 20.35 16.52 -11.94
N SER A 578 20.38 15.19 -11.95
CA SER A 578 19.20 14.36 -11.68
C SER A 578 18.68 14.56 -10.26
N LEU A 579 19.56 14.73 -9.29
CA LEU A 579 19.18 15.00 -7.91
C LEU A 579 18.75 16.45 -7.67
N GLN A 580 19.29 17.41 -8.42
CA GLN A 580 18.92 18.83 -8.33
C GLN A 580 17.54 19.11 -8.96
N GLU A 581 17.34 18.68 -10.21
CA GLU A 581 16.12 18.98 -10.99
C GLU A 581 15.03 17.91 -10.79
N GLY A 582 15.41 16.68 -10.44
CA GLY A 582 14.52 15.53 -10.44
C GLY A 582 14.02 15.08 -9.07
N ARG A 583 14.27 15.84 -8.00
CA ARG A 583 13.83 15.51 -6.63
C ARG A 583 13.20 16.71 -5.95
N ASP A 584 12.14 16.47 -5.20
CA ASP A 584 11.57 17.51 -4.33
C ASP A 584 12.51 17.79 -3.16
N ALA A 585 12.70 19.07 -2.82
CA ALA A 585 13.52 19.50 -1.69
C ALA A 585 12.75 19.38 -0.37
N MET A 586 12.88 18.24 0.29
CA MET A 586 12.15 17.91 1.53
C MET A 586 12.79 18.52 2.80
N VAL A 587 12.29 18.15 3.98
CA VAL A 587 12.62 18.81 5.26
C VAL A 587 14.05 18.50 5.70
N ARG A 588 14.45 17.22 5.68
CA ARG A 588 15.81 16.79 6.00
C ARG A 588 16.65 16.84 4.73
N ARG A 589 17.81 17.48 4.80
CA ARG A 589 18.62 17.87 3.65
C ARG A 589 20.10 17.59 3.91
N LEU A 590 20.75 17.03 2.90
CA LEU A 590 22.19 16.79 2.83
C LEU A 590 22.71 17.37 1.52
N ALA A 591 23.78 18.16 1.56
CA ALA A 591 24.45 18.67 0.38
C ALA A 591 25.95 18.41 0.44
N VAL A 592 26.52 18.01 -0.70
CA VAL A 592 27.94 17.64 -0.83
C VAL A 592 28.52 18.29 -2.08
N VAL A 593 29.69 18.94 -1.96
CA VAL A 593 30.40 19.52 -3.11
C VAL A 593 31.67 18.72 -3.40
N VAL A 594 31.68 18.05 -4.54
CA VAL A 594 32.68 17.02 -4.92
C VAL A 594 33.07 17.15 -6.38
N ASP A 595 34.27 16.68 -6.70
CA ASP A 595 34.92 16.72 -8.03
C ASP A 595 35.16 15.31 -8.60
N SER A 596 34.62 14.29 -7.96
CA SER A 596 34.70 12.90 -8.42
C SER A 596 33.60 12.05 -7.77
N ARG A 597 33.24 10.93 -8.41
CA ARG A 597 32.25 9.98 -7.86
C ARG A 597 32.79 9.28 -6.62
N GLU A 598 34.09 8.99 -6.62
CA GLU A 598 34.80 8.38 -5.50
C GLU A 598 34.71 9.29 -4.25
N ALA A 599 34.94 10.59 -4.42
CA ALA A 599 34.76 11.56 -3.33
C ALA A 599 33.30 11.66 -2.86
N LEU A 600 32.32 11.60 -3.78
CA LEU A 600 30.90 11.53 -3.40
C LEU A 600 30.63 10.32 -2.51
N PHE A 601 31.04 9.13 -2.93
CA PHE A 601 30.77 7.89 -2.21
C PHE A 601 31.50 7.83 -0.87
N GLU A 602 32.71 8.39 -0.77
CA GLU A 602 33.41 8.56 0.49
C GLU A 602 32.62 9.46 1.46
N GLN A 603 32.11 10.61 0.99
CA GLN A 603 31.30 11.51 1.84
C GLN A 603 29.98 10.87 2.26
N LEU A 604 29.31 10.11 1.39
CA LEU A 604 28.08 9.39 1.77
C LEU A 604 28.35 8.30 2.80
N ARG A 605 29.45 7.54 2.68
CA ARG A 605 29.86 6.56 3.70
C ARG A 605 30.20 7.24 5.03
N ALA A 606 30.88 8.39 4.99
CA ALA A 606 31.18 9.16 6.19
C ALA A 606 29.91 9.66 6.89
N TYR A 607 28.93 10.18 6.13
CA TYR A 607 27.62 10.58 6.65
C TYR A 607 26.89 9.41 7.32
N LEU A 608 26.87 8.24 6.68
CA LEU A 608 26.23 7.05 7.24
C LEU A 608 26.93 6.52 8.49
N GLY A 609 28.26 6.63 8.58
CA GLY A 609 29.05 6.21 9.74
C GLY A 609 29.07 7.20 10.90
N SER A 610 28.60 8.44 10.70
CA SER A 610 28.58 9.46 11.75
C SER A 610 27.26 9.47 12.52
N SER A 611 27.33 9.46 13.85
CA SER A 611 26.19 9.68 14.76
C SER A 611 25.85 11.17 14.90
N ASP A 612 26.88 12.03 14.83
CA ASP A 612 26.82 13.50 14.87
C ASP A 612 27.66 14.08 13.72
N CYS A 613 27.30 15.28 13.22
CA CYS A 613 28.06 16.02 12.21
C CYS A 613 29.41 16.50 12.79
N PRO A 614 30.54 15.83 12.50
CA PRO A 614 31.85 16.26 13.00
C PRO A 614 32.25 17.58 12.32
N SER A 615 32.90 18.47 13.06
CA SER A 615 33.34 19.79 12.59
C SER A 615 34.34 19.78 11.43
N ASP A 616 34.85 18.61 11.05
CA ASP A 616 35.86 18.39 10.00
C ASP A 616 35.27 17.74 8.73
N THR A 617 33.94 17.72 8.61
CA THR A 617 33.26 17.10 7.47
C THR A 617 32.97 18.07 6.32
N ARG A 618 33.04 17.55 5.09
CA ARG A 618 32.86 18.30 3.82
C ARG A 618 31.43 18.23 3.27
N TRP A 619 30.44 17.98 4.14
CA TRP A 619 29.02 17.96 3.80
C TRP A 619 28.24 18.93 4.69
N HIS A 620 27.11 19.42 4.19
CA HIS A 620 26.23 20.33 4.92
C HIS A 620 24.96 19.59 5.35
N SER A 621 24.57 19.69 6.63
CA SER A 621 23.25 19.32 7.14
C SER A 621 22.60 20.44 7.94
N ALA A 622 21.29 20.33 8.16
CA ALA A 622 20.49 21.40 8.74
C ALA A 622 20.86 21.71 10.21
N ASP A 623 21.62 20.83 10.86
CA ASP A 623 22.00 20.97 12.27
C ASP A 623 23.13 22.01 12.43
N GLY A 624 22.84 23.10 13.16
CA GLY A 624 23.86 24.07 13.61
C GLY A 624 24.27 25.17 12.63
N LEU A 625 23.71 25.24 11.41
CA LEU A 625 24.09 26.29 10.45
C LEU A 625 23.30 27.61 10.63
N THR A 626 24.03 28.71 10.86
CA THR A 626 23.47 30.07 10.75
C THR A 626 23.33 30.46 9.28
N ALA A 627 22.10 30.79 8.90
CA ALA A 627 21.71 30.79 7.50
C ALA A 627 22.19 32.04 6.73
N LYS A 628 23.17 31.87 5.84
CA LYS A 628 23.62 32.90 4.89
C LYS A 628 22.52 33.30 3.87
N PRO A 629 22.49 34.55 3.39
CA PRO A 629 21.58 34.96 2.31
C PRO A 629 21.86 34.17 1.02
N ALA A 630 20.89 34.09 0.10
CA ALA A 630 21.11 33.45 -1.19
C ALA A 630 22.25 34.17 -1.93
N PRO A 631 23.23 33.44 -2.49
CA PRO A 631 24.30 34.06 -3.26
C PRO A 631 23.75 34.59 -4.59
N GLU A 632 24.38 35.64 -5.14
CA GLU A 632 24.02 36.15 -6.46
C GLU A 632 24.39 35.12 -7.53
N ALA A 633 23.46 34.89 -8.47
CA ALA A 633 23.75 34.04 -9.62
C ALA A 633 24.69 34.79 -10.58
N GLY A 634 25.90 34.26 -10.77
CA GLY A 634 26.83 34.75 -11.80
C GLY A 634 26.36 34.36 -13.20
N SER A 635 26.96 34.96 -14.23
CA SER A 635 26.71 34.62 -15.65
C SER A 635 27.49 33.39 -16.15
N GLY A 636 28.51 32.94 -15.39
CA GLY A 636 29.33 31.79 -15.74
C GLY A 636 29.00 30.55 -14.88
N ARG A 637 29.60 29.41 -15.26
CA ARG A 637 29.52 28.17 -14.48
C ARG A 637 29.96 28.39 -13.03
N ALA A 638 29.23 27.80 -12.09
CA ALA A 638 29.47 27.98 -10.67
C ALA A 638 30.82 27.35 -10.25
N ASP A 639 31.65 28.12 -9.54
CA ASP A 639 32.88 27.61 -8.92
C ASP A 639 32.59 26.91 -7.59
N ARG A 640 33.61 26.25 -7.00
CA ARG A 640 33.45 25.54 -5.72
C ARG A 640 32.93 26.47 -4.62
N ALA A 641 33.40 27.72 -4.54
CA ALA A 641 32.99 28.65 -3.48
C ALA A 641 31.49 28.98 -3.56
N LEU A 642 30.99 29.23 -4.78
CA LEU A 642 29.57 29.47 -5.03
C LEU A 642 28.73 28.22 -4.75
N LEU A 643 29.21 27.02 -5.13
CA LEU A 643 28.53 25.76 -4.85
C LEU A 643 28.44 25.47 -3.35
N GLU A 644 29.50 25.71 -2.58
CA GLU A 644 29.51 25.57 -1.11
C GLU A 644 28.56 26.56 -0.44
N HIS A 645 28.45 27.79 -0.97
CA HIS A 645 27.48 28.77 -0.49
C HIS A 645 26.04 28.29 -0.76
N TRP A 646 25.76 27.80 -1.97
CA TRP A 646 24.46 27.23 -2.30
C TRP A 646 24.13 25.98 -1.48
N ALA A 647 25.11 25.11 -1.20
CA ALA A 647 24.96 23.95 -0.32
C ALA A 647 24.48 24.38 1.07
N ALA A 648 25.19 25.31 1.72
CA ALA A 648 24.84 25.83 3.04
C ALA A 648 23.47 26.53 3.04
N HIS A 649 23.16 27.31 2.00
CA HIS A 649 21.87 28.01 1.88
C HIS A 649 20.70 27.02 1.73
N TRP A 650 20.85 26.02 0.86
CA TRP A 650 19.81 25.05 0.56
C TRP A 650 19.52 24.15 1.76
N VAL A 651 20.56 23.68 2.44
CA VAL A 651 20.44 22.82 3.62
C VAL A 651 19.77 23.54 4.80
N ALA A 652 19.98 24.85 4.96
CA ALA A 652 19.31 25.68 5.97
C ALA A 652 17.79 25.87 5.73
N GLY A 653 17.18 25.14 4.79
CA GLY A 653 15.74 25.14 4.56
C GLY A 653 15.19 26.38 3.85
N LYS A 654 16.06 27.27 3.35
CA LYS A 654 15.64 28.53 2.72
C LYS A 654 15.20 28.32 1.26
N VAL A 655 14.22 29.12 0.86
CA VAL A 655 13.61 29.17 -0.48
C VAL A 655 13.69 30.64 -0.95
N PRO A 656 13.89 30.91 -2.26
CA PRO A 656 13.96 29.95 -3.35
C PRO A 656 15.34 29.31 -3.55
N SER A 657 15.34 28.03 -3.95
CA SER A 657 16.52 27.40 -4.56
C SER A 657 16.92 28.18 -5.81
N PRO A 658 18.20 28.12 -6.24
CA PRO A 658 18.53 28.65 -7.56
C PRO A 658 17.73 27.84 -8.58
N GLY A 659 17.39 28.45 -9.72
CA GLY A 659 17.05 27.63 -10.87
C GLY A 659 18.28 26.81 -11.22
N TRP A 660 18.34 25.53 -10.83
CA TRP A 660 19.58 24.72 -10.84
C TRP A 660 20.33 24.73 -12.17
N ALA A 661 19.62 24.95 -13.28
CA ALA A 661 20.18 25.20 -14.60
C ALA A 661 21.23 26.34 -14.62
N THR A 662 21.12 27.38 -13.79
CA THR A 662 22.06 28.50 -13.73
C THR A 662 23.44 28.08 -13.24
N LEU A 663 23.57 26.98 -12.48
CA LEU A 663 24.87 26.49 -12.01
C LEU A 663 25.77 26.01 -13.16
N TYR A 664 25.18 25.69 -14.30
CA TYR A 664 25.87 25.18 -15.50
C TYR A 664 26.25 26.31 -16.47
N GLY A 665 25.77 27.55 -16.27
CA GLY A 665 26.02 28.66 -17.19
C GLY A 665 25.48 28.39 -18.61
N ASP A 666 26.25 28.79 -19.63
CA ASP A 666 25.95 28.55 -21.04
C ASP A 666 26.41 27.17 -21.56
N GLU A 667 26.97 26.32 -20.69
CA GLU A 667 27.44 25.00 -21.10
C GLU A 667 26.29 24.01 -21.36
N PRO A 668 26.47 23.03 -22.27
CA PRO A 668 25.51 21.96 -22.45
C PRO A 668 25.23 21.25 -21.13
N ARG A 669 23.96 21.21 -20.71
CA ARG A 669 23.57 20.54 -19.47
C ARG A 669 23.76 19.02 -19.59
N PRO A 670 24.30 18.34 -18.55
CA PRO A 670 24.42 16.88 -18.52
C PRO A 670 23.05 16.23 -18.73
N HIS A 671 22.94 15.06 -19.35
CA HIS A 671 21.66 14.36 -19.40
C HIS A 671 21.25 13.90 -17.99
N LYS A 672 19.94 13.80 -17.75
CA LYS A 672 19.40 13.17 -16.56
C LYS A 672 19.67 11.66 -16.61
N TYR A 673 19.68 11.03 -15.44
CA TYR A 673 19.97 9.62 -15.28
C TYR A 673 19.02 8.98 -14.26
N PRO A 674 18.58 7.73 -14.48
CA PRO A 674 17.77 6.97 -13.52
C PRO A 674 18.53 6.74 -12.22
N LEU A 675 17.96 7.20 -11.10
CA LEU A 675 18.52 7.05 -9.76
C LEU A 675 17.46 6.49 -8.81
N PRO A 676 17.86 5.84 -7.70
CA PRO A 676 16.92 5.28 -6.74
C PRO A 676 15.80 6.23 -6.33
N ALA A 677 14.60 5.66 -6.26
CA ALA A 677 13.39 6.37 -5.85
C ALA A 677 13.31 6.50 -4.32
N TYR A 678 12.34 7.29 -3.83
CA TYR A 678 12.13 7.54 -2.41
C TYR A 678 11.97 6.24 -1.59
N PRO A 679 12.67 6.09 -0.45
CA PRO A 679 12.55 4.94 0.44
C PRO A 679 11.35 5.10 1.38
N TRP A 680 10.20 4.56 0.98
CA TRP A 680 8.94 4.64 1.72
C TRP A 680 9.02 3.91 3.06
N ARG A 681 8.33 4.40 4.10
CA ARG A 681 8.11 3.59 5.31
C ARG A 681 7.23 2.37 4.99
N LEU A 682 7.60 1.16 5.43
CA LEU A 682 6.75 -0.03 5.30
C LEU A 682 5.74 -0.13 6.46
N GLU A 683 4.94 0.93 6.65
CA GLU A 683 3.83 0.90 7.61
C GLU A 683 2.73 -0.04 7.11
N ARG A 684 2.32 -1.00 7.94
CA ARG A 684 1.21 -1.90 7.62
C ARG A 684 -0.12 -1.15 7.71
N VAL A 685 -0.85 -1.16 6.60
CA VAL A 685 -2.15 -0.54 6.42
C VAL A 685 -3.13 -1.58 5.86
N TRP A 686 -4.11 -1.94 6.67
CA TRP A 686 -5.19 -2.86 6.30
C TRP A 686 -6.46 -2.45 7.03
N TYR A 687 -7.64 -2.79 6.49
CA TYR A 687 -8.89 -2.55 7.22
C TYR A 687 -8.90 -3.38 8.51
N SER A 688 -9.48 -2.83 9.57
CA SER A 688 -9.78 -3.60 10.77
C SER A 688 -11.09 -4.34 10.54
N ALA A 689 -11.06 -5.67 10.62
CA ALA A 689 -12.28 -6.45 10.68
C ALA A 689 -13.14 -5.94 11.85
N ALA A 690 -14.46 -5.95 11.70
CA ALA A 690 -15.31 -5.75 12.86
C ALA A 690 -15.03 -6.92 13.80
N VAL A 691 -14.36 -6.65 14.94
CA VAL A 691 -14.40 -7.58 16.06
C VAL A 691 -15.89 -7.73 16.34
N ALA A 692 -16.43 -8.95 16.14
CA ALA A 692 -17.78 -9.25 16.59
C ALA A 692 -17.85 -8.73 18.02
N ALA A 693 -18.71 -7.73 18.27
CA ALA A 693 -18.86 -7.21 19.61
C ALA A 693 -19.05 -8.44 20.50
N PRO A 694 -18.20 -8.67 21.52
CA PRO A 694 -18.41 -9.79 22.41
C PRO A 694 -19.86 -9.68 22.89
N ALA A 695 -20.60 -10.79 22.87
CA ALA A 695 -21.94 -10.82 23.44
C ALA A 695 -21.86 -10.11 24.80
N PRO A 696 -22.77 -9.17 25.11
CA PRO A 696 -22.63 -8.31 26.29
C PRO A 696 -22.35 -9.20 27.50
N ALA A 697 -21.19 -8.99 28.12
CA ALA A 697 -20.78 -9.74 29.29
C ALA A 697 -21.91 -9.68 30.31
N THR A 698 -22.32 -10.83 30.86
CA THR A 698 -23.27 -10.80 31.96
C THR A 698 -22.68 -9.96 33.10
N PRO A 699 -23.49 -9.28 33.91
CA PRO A 699 -22.97 -8.49 35.04
C PRO A 699 -22.02 -9.27 35.97
N ALA A 700 -22.20 -10.60 36.05
CA ALA A 700 -21.31 -11.51 36.76
C ALA A 700 -19.93 -11.66 36.10
N GLN A 701 -19.86 -11.77 34.77
CA GLN A 701 -18.59 -11.85 34.04
C GLN A 701 -17.82 -10.53 34.09
N ALA A 702 -18.51 -9.40 33.92
CA ALA A 702 -17.90 -8.07 34.05
C ALA A 702 -17.36 -7.80 35.48
N TRP A 703 -18.00 -8.37 36.51
CA TRP A 703 -17.51 -8.31 37.89
C TRP A 703 -16.25 -9.16 38.09
N LEU A 704 -16.18 -10.36 37.53
CA LEU A 704 -15.01 -11.25 37.62
C LEU A 704 -13.79 -10.68 36.88
N ASP A 705 -14.02 -10.06 35.71
CA ASP A 705 -12.96 -9.49 34.88
C ASP A 705 -12.24 -8.31 35.58
N CYS A 706 -12.92 -7.60 36.49
CA CYS A 706 -12.32 -6.55 37.32
C CYS A 706 -11.26 -7.05 38.32
N TRP A 707 -11.21 -8.35 38.59
CA TRP A 707 -10.28 -8.97 39.54
C TRP A 707 -9.33 -9.99 38.87
N ALA A 708 -9.33 -10.06 37.54
CA ALA A 708 -8.44 -10.94 36.79
C ALA A 708 -6.97 -10.50 36.94
N PRO A 709 -6.00 -11.43 37.02
CA PRO A 709 -4.59 -11.10 37.08
C PRO A 709 -4.16 -10.26 35.86
N GLY A 710 -3.64 -9.05 36.08
CA GLY A 710 -3.23 -8.14 35.02
C GLY A 710 -4.32 -7.17 34.51
N ALA A 711 -5.50 -7.13 35.12
CA ALA A 711 -6.51 -6.11 34.82
C ALA A 711 -5.94 -4.71 35.14
N ALA A 712 -5.81 -3.87 34.11
CA ALA A 712 -5.35 -2.49 34.29
C ALA A 712 -6.36 -1.71 35.14
N LEU A 713 -5.84 -0.91 36.07
CA LEU A 713 -6.57 -0.02 36.99
C LEU A 713 -7.63 0.94 36.41
N PRO A 714 -7.78 1.23 35.10
CA PRO A 714 -8.84 2.14 34.63
C PRO A 714 -10.26 1.58 34.76
N GLY A 715 -10.44 0.25 34.74
CA GLY A 715 -11.77 -0.37 34.77
C GLY A 715 -12.46 -0.33 36.14
N SER A 716 -11.69 -0.53 37.21
CA SER A 716 -12.20 -0.56 38.58
C SER A 716 -12.61 0.83 39.08
N CYS A 717 -11.95 1.90 38.62
CA CYS A 717 -12.29 3.28 38.98
C CYS A 717 -13.57 3.79 38.30
N MET A 718 -13.87 3.40 37.05
CA MET A 718 -15.08 3.86 36.34
C MET A 718 -16.35 3.14 36.80
N ALA A 719 -16.25 1.85 37.11
CA ALA A 719 -17.37 1.09 37.68
C ALA A 719 -17.71 1.54 39.11
N LEU A 720 -16.69 1.85 39.93
CA LEU A 720 -16.89 2.38 41.28
C LEU A 720 -17.40 3.83 41.26
N ALA A 721 -16.91 4.69 40.35
CA ALA A 721 -17.41 6.06 40.19
C ALA A 721 -18.89 6.09 39.79
N ALA A 722 -19.33 5.20 38.90
CA ALA A 722 -20.74 5.06 38.53
C ALA A 722 -21.61 4.53 39.68
N LEU A 723 -21.06 3.69 40.57
CA LEU A 723 -21.74 3.17 41.75
C LEU A 723 -21.81 4.20 42.90
N VAL A 724 -20.75 4.99 43.08
CA VAL A 724 -20.65 6.07 44.07
C VAL A 724 -21.53 7.26 43.68
N ASP A 725 -21.57 7.66 42.41
CA ASP A 725 -22.50 8.69 41.91
C ASP A 725 -23.98 8.26 42.00
N HIS A 726 -24.25 6.95 42.06
CA HIS A 726 -25.61 6.44 42.23
C HIS A 726 -26.06 6.36 43.70
N VAL A 727 -25.11 6.26 44.63
CA VAL A 727 -25.37 6.09 46.08
C VAL A 727 -25.13 7.40 46.87
N ALA A 728 -24.40 8.35 46.31
CA ALA A 728 -23.96 9.57 46.98
C ALA A 728 -24.43 10.78 46.12
N GLN A 729 -25.23 11.77 46.55
CA GLN A 729 -25.52 12.30 47.89
C GLN A 729 -26.75 13.26 47.84
N PRO A 730 -27.19 13.94 48.95
CA PRO A 730 -26.40 14.87 49.78
C PRO A 730 -26.53 14.50 51.27
N SER A 731 -25.53 13.96 51.96
CA SER A 731 -24.40 14.73 52.46
C SER A 731 -23.52 13.80 53.31
N SER A 732 -22.34 13.44 52.83
CA SER A 732 -21.19 12.99 53.65
C SER A 732 -19.99 12.75 52.75
N VAL A 733 -18.85 13.37 53.08
CA VAL A 733 -17.58 13.16 52.39
C VAL A 733 -17.02 11.80 52.84
N LEU A 734 -16.72 10.92 51.89
CA LEU A 734 -16.00 9.65 52.11
C LEU A 734 -14.51 9.89 51.80
N HIS A 735 -13.62 9.56 52.73
CA HIS A 735 -12.19 9.63 52.51
C HIS A 735 -11.66 8.29 51.98
N TRP A 736 -10.74 8.36 51.02
CA TRP A 736 -10.24 7.19 50.28
C TRP A 736 -9.50 6.17 51.18
N ASN A 737 -9.01 6.60 52.34
CA ASN A 737 -8.33 5.74 53.31
C ASN A 737 -9.27 4.87 54.15
N ASP A 738 -10.59 5.07 54.07
CA ASP A 738 -11.58 4.36 54.90
C ASP A 738 -12.18 3.11 54.23
N VAL A 739 -11.70 2.75 53.02
CA VAL A 739 -12.23 1.63 52.24
C VAL A 739 -11.19 0.50 52.18
N CYS A 740 -11.42 -0.59 52.92
CA CYS A 740 -10.62 -1.80 52.85
C CYS A 740 -11.41 -2.93 52.15
N PHE A 741 -10.92 -3.41 51.01
CA PHE A 741 -11.49 -4.58 50.32
C PHE A 741 -10.72 -5.85 50.71
N GLY A 742 -11.42 -6.84 51.27
CA GLY A 742 -10.92 -8.21 51.35
C GLY A 742 -11.35 -9.03 50.12
N PRO A 743 -10.64 -10.10 49.74
CA PRO A 743 -11.01 -10.92 48.58
C PRO A 743 -12.35 -11.64 48.82
N PRO A 744 -13.32 -11.61 47.87
CA PRO A 744 -14.57 -12.36 48.01
C PRO A 744 -14.40 -13.81 47.53
N VAL A 745 -15.13 -14.71 48.19
CA VAL A 745 -15.22 -16.15 47.90
C VAL A 745 -15.64 -16.39 46.44
N ALA A 746 -15.10 -17.44 45.81
CA ALA A 746 -15.35 -17.79 44.41
C ALA A 746 -16.84 -17.96 44.08
N LEU A 747 -17.33 -17.18 43.11
CA LEU A 747 -18.69 -17.24 42.57
C LEU A 747 -18.71 -18.02 41.25
N ALA A 748 -19.76 -18.80 40.99
CA ALA A 748 -19.93 -19.56 39.76
C ALA A 748 -20.79 -18.80 38.73
N ALA A 749 -20.64 -19.11 37.44
CA ALA A 749 -21.36 -18.43 36.34
C ALA A 749 -22.90 -18.57 36.40
N SER A 750 -23.41 -19.49 37.22
CA SER A 750 -24.85 -19.71 37.47
C SER A 750 -25.42 -18.85 38.60
N ASP A 751 -24.58 -18.12 39.34
CA ASP A 751 -25.02 -17.37 40.51
C ASP A 751 -25.68 -16.05 40.10
N THR A 752 -26.82 -15.74 40.72
CA THR A 752 -27.56 -14.51 40.47
C THR A 752 -27.48 -13.60 41.70
N LEU A 753 -26.94 -12.39 41.54
CA LEU A 753 -26.85 -11.41 42.62
C LEU A 753 -28.20 -10.70 42.78
N HIS A 754 -28.81 -10.86 43.96
CA HIS A 754 -30.06 -10.19 44.31
C HIS A 754 -29.77 -8.96 45.19
N PHE A 755 -30.18 -7.78 44.72
CA PHE A 755 -30.11 -6.54 45.50
C PHE A 755 -31.49 -6.24 46.09
N THR A 756 -31.69 -6.53 47.37
CA THR A 756 -32.89 -6.11 48.10
C THR A 756 -32.66 -4.76 48.77
N ARG A 757 -33.60 -3.83 48.56
CA ARG A 757 -33.61 -2.54 49.24
C ARG A 757 -34.03 -2.74 50.70
N ALA A 758 -33.08 -2.84 51.62
CA ALA A 758 -33.38 -2.99 53.05
C ALA A 758 -33.97 -1.69 53.66
N PRO A 759 -34.93 -1.76 54.60
CA PRO A 759 -35.39 -0.61 55.35
C PRO A 759 -34.29 -0.07 56.27
N ARG A 760 -34.34 1.24 56.50
CA ARG A 760 -33.33 2.10 57.12
C ARG A 760 -32.99 1.77 58.59
N HIS A 761 -32.29 0.69 58.91
CA HIS A 761 -31.64 0.58 60.23
C HIS A 761 -30.34 -0.23 60.10
N TRP A 762 -29.19 0.46 60.12
CA TRP A 762 -27.91 -0.18 60.37
C TRP A 762 -27.57 0.01 61.85
N GLN A 763 -27.22 -1.08 62.55
CA GLN A 763 -26.45 -1.00 63.79
C GLN A 763 -25.05 -1.52 63.50
N VAL A 764 -24.05 -0.71 63.85
CA VAL A 764 -22.64 -1.09 63.84
C VAL A 764 -22.37 -1.91 65.10
N SER A 765 -21.79 -3.09 64.94
CA SER A 765 -21.17 -3.84 66.03
C SER A 765 -19.66 -3.94 65.82
N VAL A 766 -18.94 -3.75 66.92
CA VAL A 766 -17.50 -3.57 67.03
C VAL A 766 -16.81 -4.94 66.91
N ASN A 767 -16.17 -5.19 65.76
CA ASN A 767 -14.93 -5.97 65.57
C ASN A 767 -14.63 -6.24 64.08
N GLY A 768 -14.71 -5.21 63.23
CA GLY A 768 -14.03 -5.21 61.93
C GLY A 768 -14.44 -6.28 60.90
N GLN A 769 -15.57 -6.97 61.04
CA GLN A 769 -16.08 -7.88 60.01
C GLN A 769 -17.54 -7.56 59.67
N VAL A 770 -17.82 -7.35 58.37
CA VAL A 770 -19.18 -7.33 57.82
C VAL A 770 -19.47 -8.75 57.31
N LEU A 771 -20.37 -9.47 57.99
CA LEU A 771 -20.87 -10.77 57.52
C LEU A 771 -22.03 -10.55 56.55
N LEU A 772 -21.86 -10.98 55.29
CA LEU A 772 -22.94 -11.15 54.32
C LEU A 772 -23.64 -12.48 54.63
N GLN A 773 -24.86 -12.43 55.15
CA GLN A 773 -25.69 -13.62 55.32
C GLN A 773 -26.38 -13.95 54.00
N VAL A 774 -26.05 -15.11 53.42
CA VAL A 774 -26.71 -15.67 52.24
C VAL A 774 -27.80 -16.63 52.72
N GLU A 775 -29.07 -16.32 52.48
CA GLU A 775 -30.15 -17.29 52.68
C GLU A 775 -30.31 -18.18 51.44
N THR A 776 -30.32 -19.50 51.66
CA THR A 776 -30.56 -20.49 50.60
C THR A 776 -32.05 -20.84 50.52
N ALA A 777 -32.57 -20.87 49.30
CA ALA A 777 -33.99 -21.12 49.03
C ALA A 777 -34.38 -22.58 49.29
N ALA A 778 -35.32 -22.80 50.21
CA ALA A 778 -36.08 -24.04 50.30
C ALA A 778 -37.58 -23.77 50.47
N ALA A 779 -38.36 -24.40 49.57
CA ALA A 779 -39.80 -24.67 49.60
C ALA A 779 -40.79 -23.50 49.49
N VAL A 780 -41.61 -23.48 48.43
CA VAL A 780 -43.04 -23.89 48.45
C VAL A 780 -43.52 -24.11 47.00
N ALA A 781 -44.20 -25.25 46.81
CA ALA A 781 -44.76 -25.75 45.56
C ALA A 781 -46.23 -25.31 45.33
N ALA A 782 -46.65 -25.34 44.05
CA ALA A 782 -47.88 -25.95 43.50
C ALA A 782 -48.55 -25.11 42.39
N ALA A 783 -48.78 -25.76 41.24
CA ALA A 783 -49.36 -25.25 39.98
C ALA A 783 -50.92 -25.24 39.99
N PRO A 784 -51.63 -24.84 38.89
CA PRO A 784 -51.76 -25.73 37.74
C PRO A 784 -51.74 -25.07 36.32
N VAL A 785 -51.65 -25.99 35.36
CA VAL A 785 -51.48 -25.96 33.91
C VAL A 785 -52.63 -25.31 33.12
N LEU A 786 -52.34 -24.69 31.96
CA LEU A 786 -53.17 -24.76 30.74
C LEU A 786 -52.30 -24.68 29.46
N GLN A 787 -52.64 -25.53 28.48
CA GLN A 787 -51.90 -25.87 27.26
C GLN A 787 -52.03 -24.86 26.09
N ALA A 788 -50.93 -24.78 25.32
CA ALA A 788 -50.74 -24.64 23.86
C ALA A 788 -51.66 -23.74 22.98
N LEU A 789 -51.07 -22.81 22.22
CA LEU A 789 -50.82 -22.88 20.76
C LEU A 789 -50.29 -21.51 20.19
N PRO A 790 -49.63 -21.50 19.01
CA PRO A 790 -48.70 -20.45 18.55
C PRO A 790 -49.40 -19.35 17.73
N VAL A 791 -48.90 -18.11 17.75
CA VAL A 791 -49.25 -17.08 16.75
C VAL A 791 -48.02 -16.23 16.41
N THR A 792 -47.79 -16.13 15.11
CA THR A 792 -46.73 -15.42 14.37
C THR A 792 -46.72 -13.91 14.58
N ALA A 793 -45.55 -13.30 14.46
CA ALA A 793 -45.36 -11.86 14.42
C ALA A 793 -45.65 -11.32 13.01
N GLU A 794 -46.63 -10.42 12.89
CA GLU A 794 -46.79 -9.53 11.73
C GLU A 794 -47.12 -8.10 12.17
N GLY A 795 -46.40 -7.14 11.57
CA GLY A 795 -46.91 -5.84 11.12
C GLY A 795 -47.23 -4.75 12.14
N VAL A 796 -46.33 -3.79 12.32
CA VAL A 796 -46.72 -2.40 12.63
C VAL A 796 -46.62 -1.58 11.33
N GLN A 797 -47.77 -1.27 10.73
CA GLN A 797 -47.88 -0.21 9.73
C GLN A 797 -48.54 1.01 10.38
N ALA A 798 -47.85 2.14 10.39
CA ALA A 798 -48.44 3.43 10.74
C ALA A 798 -48.87 4.14 9.45
N THR A 799 -50.17 4.34 9.26
CA THR A 799 -50.72 5.16 8.17
C THR A 799 -51.24 6.48 8.76
N LEU A 800 -50.66 7.60 8.35
CA LEU A 800 -51.12 8.94 8.74
C LEU A 800 -52.18 9.45 7.74
N PRO A 801 -53.25 10.15 8.18
CA PRO A 801 -54.18 10.82 7.27
C PRO A 801 -53.50 11.96 6.49
N GLN A 802 -53.95 12.22 5.26
CA GLN A 802 -53.44 13.31 4.41
C GLN A 802 -53.62 14.68 5.08
N GLY A 803 -52.55 15.50 5.07
CA GLY A 803 -52.55 16.87 5.61
C GLY A 803 -51.69 17.10 6.86
N LEU A 804 -50.95 16.08 7.34
CA LEU A 804 -50.07 16.18 8.52
C LEU A 804 -48.58 15.96 8.21
N ASP A 805 -48.14 16.17 6.97
CA ASP A 805 -46.76 15.95 6.51
C ASP A 805 -45.72 16.84 7.21
N GLY A 806 -46.14 17.95 7.85
CA GLY A 806 -45.27 18.84 8.62
C GLY A 806 -44.87 18.34 10.01
N TYR A 807 -45.46 17.25 10.52
CA TYR A 807 -45.25 16.76 11.89
C TYR A 807 -44.56 15.39 11.96
N ARG A 808 -43.72 15.07 10.97
CA ARG A 808 -42.89 13.83 10.92
C ARG A 808 -42.06 13.58 12.18
N LEU A 809 -41.70 14.65 12.90
CA LEU A 809 -40.96 14.58 14.18
C LEU A 809 -41.75 13.88 15.29
N TRP A 810 -43.07 14.05 15.35
CA TRP A 810 -43.91 13.39 16.37
C TRP A 810 -44.15 11.90 16.07
N ALA A 811 -44.31 11.55 14.79
CA ALA A 811 -44.39 10.15 14.35
C ALA A 811 -43.05 9.41 14.58
N ALA A 812 -41.92 10.06 14.33
CA ALA A 812 -40.60 9.52 14.64
C ALA A 812 -40.38 9.36 16.15
N LEU A 813 -40.77 10.33 16.97
CA LEU A 813 -40.67 10.26 18.43
C LEU A 813 -41.49 9.09 19.00
N LEU A 814 -42.73 8.90 18.54
CA LEU A 814 -43.62 7.83 18.99
C LEU A 814 -43.16 6.45 18.49
N THR A 815 -42.62 6.37 17.28
CA THR A 815 -42.02 5.12 16.75
C THR A 815 -40.78 4.76 17.56
N HIS A 816 -39.91 5.73 17.86
CA HIS A 816 -38.70 5.51 18.63
C HIS A 816 -38.98 5.09 20.09
N LEU A 817 -40.03 5.64 20.70
CA LEU A 817 -40.53 5.19 22.01
C LEU A 817 -41.14 3.79 21.99
N SER A 818 -41.59 3.30 20.83
CA SER A 818 -42.17 1.95 20.68
C SER A 818 -41.16 0.87 20.30
N THR A 819 -40.04 1.23 19.65
CA THR A 819 -39.03 0.28 19.13
C THR A 819 -37.70 0.30 19.87
N ALA A 820 -37.51 1.15 20.87
CA ALA A 820 -36.34 1.09 21.76
C ALA A 820 -36.40 -0.17 22.65
N ALA A 821 -35.96 -1.30 22.09
CA ALA A 821 -35.73 -2.54 22.80
C ALA A 821 -34.56 -2.34 23.77
N GLY A 822 -34.87 -2.07 25.05
CA GLY A 822 -33.85 -2.01 26.10
C GLY A 822 -34.28 -1.38 27.42
N THR A 823 -35.33 -0.54 27.45
CA THR A 823 -35.88 -0.01 28.69
C THR A 823 -37.25 -0.64 28.96
N SER A 824 -37.36 -1.34 30.09
CA SER A 824 -38.64 -1.81 30.63
C SER A 824 -39.48 -0.63 31.12
N LEU A 825 -40.11 0.08 30.20
CA LEU A 825 -41.28 0.88 30.58
C LEU A 825 -42.42 -0.09 30.94
N PRO A 826 -43.04 0.01 32.13
CA PRO A 826 -43.95 -1.01 32.61
C PRO A 826 -45.35 -0.96 31.97
N TYR A 827 -45.51 -0.44 30.74
CA TYR A 827 -46.82 -0.29 30.09
C TYR A 827 -46.78 -0.54 28.57
N ARG A 828 -47.77 -1.28 28.04
CA ARG A 828 -48.08 -1.42 26.60
C ARG A 828 -49.17 -0.43 26.19
N VAL A 829 -48.96 0.30 25.08
CA VAL A 829 -49.99 1.15 24.44
C VAL A 829 -50.78 0.28 23.45
N ARG A 830 -52.10 0.14 23.63
CA ARG A 830 -52.93 -0.74 22.78
C ARG A 830 -53.66 -0.03 21.63
N THR A 831 -54.03 1.24 21.77
CA THR A 831 -54.49 2.12 20.66
C THR A 831 -54.42 3.57 21.15
N LEU A 832 -54.01 4.51 20.29
CA LEU A 832 -54.00 5.95 20.61
C LEU A 832 -54.80 6.70 19.54
N THR A 833 -55.95 7.27 19.92
CA THR A 833 -56.81 8.04 19.01
C THR A 833 -56.59 9.53 19.29
N LEU A 834 -56.04 10.26 18.31
CA LEU A 834 -55.80 11.69 18.43
C LEU A 834 -56.90 12.46 17.70
N ASP A 835 -57.57 13.38 18.41
CA ASP A 835 -58.52 14.33 17.83
C ASP A 835 -57.75 15.46 17.11
N PRO A 836 -57.88 15.60 15.77
CA PRO A 836 -57.15 16.60 15.00
C PRO A 836 -57.53 18.06 15.32
N GLN A 837 -58.68 18.32 15.94
CA GLN A 837 -59.07 19.66 16.37
C GLN A 837 -58.44 20.07 17.71
N ALA A 838 -58.16 19.12 18.60
CA ALA A 838 -57.51 19.39 19.90
C ALA A 838 -56.00 19.72 19.79
N LEU A 839 -55.33 19.29 18.72
CA LEU A 839 -53.91 19.51 18.48
C LEU A 839 -53.54 20.90 17.93
N ARG A 840 -54.52 21.72 17.52
CA ARG A 840 -54.24 23.02 16.88
C ARG A 840 -53.94 24.16 17.86
N ASP A 841 -54.50 24.13 19.08
CA ASP A 841 -54.39 25.26 20.03
C ASP A 841 -53.86 24.90 21.43
N ALA A 842 -53.43 23.66 21.67
CA ALA A 842 -53.00 23.23 23.01
C ALA A 842 -51.48 23.46 23.26
N ARG A 843 -51.14 24.30 24.26
CA ARG A 843 -49.78 24.34 24.87
C ARG A 843 -49.60 23.38 26.05
N GLN A 844 -50.64 22.59 26.37
CA GLN A 844 -50.63 21.62 27.45
C GLN A 844 -51.40 20.36 27.01
N LEU A 845 -50.79 19.19 27.18
CA LEU A 845 -51.42 17.90 26.94
C LEU A 845 -51.64 17.22 28.29
N SER A 846 -52.89 16.99 28.68
CA SER A 846 -53.21 16.31 29.93
C SER A 846 -53.60 14.85 29.67
N VAL A 847 -52.97 13.91 30.36
CA VAL A 847 -53.26 12.47 30.26
C VAL A 847 -53.80 12.00 31.60
N GLU A 848 -54.93 11.29 31.60
CA GLU A 848 -55.57 10.81 32.83
C GLU A 848 -55.59 9.28 32.89
N ARG A 849 -55.23 8.70 34.05
CA ARG A 849 -55.36 7.26 34.30
C ARG A 849 -55.52 6.98 35.80
N GLN A 850 -56.53 6.17 36.14
CA GLN A 850 -56.86 5.78 37.52
C GLN A 850 -57.04 6.97 38.48
N GLY A 851 -57.70 8.04 38.01
CA GLY A 851 -58.04 9.21 38.83
C GLY A 851 -56.89 10.18 39.09
N MET A 852 -55.77 10.06 38.37
CA MET A 852 -54.69 11.04 38.38
C MET A 852 -54.48 11.63 36.98
N THR A 853 -54.43 12.96 36.93
CA THR A 853 -54.23 13.77 35.71
C THR A 853 -52.79 14.29 35.66
N PHE A 854 -52.12 14.13 34.52
CA PHE A 854 -50.75 14.57 34.30
C PHE A 854 -50.69 15.64 33.22
N ASP A 855 -50.14 16.82 33.53
CA ASP A 855 -49.99 17.91 32.55
C ASP A 855 -48.59 17.92 31.92
N VAL A 856 -48.55 17.91 30.59
CA VAL A 856 -47.32 18.05 29.80
C VAL A 856 -47.28 19.45 29.20
N ALA A 857 -46.34 20.29 29.66
CA ALA A 857 -46.15 21.65 29.15
C ALA A 857 -44.81 21.80 28.42
N LEU A 858 -44.84 22.45 27.25
CA LEU A 858 -43.65 22.87 26.51
C LEU A 858 -43.31 24.32 26.89
N CYS A 859 -42.21 24.52 27.63
CA CYS A 859 -41.68 25.85 27.90
C CYS A 859 -40.54 26.15 26.91
N THR A 860 -40.69 27.21 26.13
CA THR A 860 -39.62 27.77 25.30
C THR A 860 -39.18 29.09 25.90
N ALA A 861 -38.05 29.09 26.60
CA ALA A 861 -37.20 30.27 26.69
C ALA A 861 -35.92 29.89 25.94
N ASP A 862 -35.59 30.68 24.93
CA ASP A 862 -34.30 30.61 24.20
C ASP A 862 -34.14 29.46 23.19
N GLY A 863 -35.26 28.88 22.71
CA GLY A 863 -35.24 27.93 21.58
C GLY A 863 -34.88 26.49 21.93
N ARG A 864 -34.83 26.13 23.22
CA ARG A 864 -34.71 24.74 23.68
C ARG A 864 -36.06 24.22 24.16
N CYS A 865 -36.42 22.98 23.79
CA CYS A 865 -37.60 22.30 24.33
C CYS A 865 -37.22 21.52 25.59
N ALA A 866 -38.00 21.68 26.66
CA ALA A 866 -37.86 20.89 27.88
C ALA A 866 -39.20 20.20 28.21
N LEU A 867 -39.14 18.91 28.54
CA LEU A 867 -40.29 18.14 29.01
C LEU A 867 -40.40 18.27 30.53
N ARG A 868 -41.57 18.65 31.04
CA ARG A 868 -41.86 18.73 32.47
C ARG A 868 -42.89 17.68 32.85
N LEU A 869 -42.55 16.84 33.83
CA LEU A 869 -43.41 15.80 34.41
C LEU A 869 -43.47 16.05 35.91
N ALA A 870 -44.67 16.33 36.44
CA ALA A 870 -44.93 16.50 37.88
C ALA A 870 -43.89 17.38 38.62
N GLY A 871 -43.52 18.51 38.03
CA GLY A 871 -42.58 19.48 38.63
C GLY A 871 -41.09 19.21 38.37
N MET A 872 -40.71 18.03 37.89
CA MET A 872 -39.33 17.72 37.49
C MET A 872 -39.08 18.10 36.03
N GLN A 873 -38.00 18.84 35.77
CA GLN A 873 -37.57 19.27 34.44
C GLN A 873 -36.46 18.33 33.94
N MET A 874 -36.69 17.66 32.81
CA MET A 874 -35.67 16.80 32.20
C MET A 874 -34.77 17.61 31.25
N ARG A 875 -33.48 17.25 31.16
CA ARG A 875 -32.41 17.99 30.45
C ARG A 875 -32.81 18.37 29.02
N ALA A 876 -32.51 19.61 28.65
CA ALA A 876 -32.75 20.19 27.33
C ALA A 876 -31.91 19.49 26.24
N PHE A 877 -32.51 19.32 25.06
CA PHE A 877 -31.86 18.82 23.85
C PHE A 877 -31.91 19.89 22.76
N ASP A 878 -30.79 20.08 22.04
CA ASP A 878 -30.71 21.04 20.92
C ASP A 878 -31.29 20.42 19.65
N LEU A 879 -32.35 21.05 19.11
CA LEU A 879 -32.89 20.71 17.80
C LEU A 879 -31.95 21.30 16.74
N VAL A 880 -31.19 20.44 16.05
CA VAL A 880 -30.43 20.85 14.86
C VAL A 880 -31.44 21.34 13.81
N ARG A 881 -31.46 22.65 13.55
CA ARG A 881 -32.17 23.25 12.41
C ARG A 881 -31.55 22.71 11.12
N GLN A 882 -32.11 21.66 10.54
CA GLN A 882 -31.95 21.45 9.11
C GLN A 882 -32.78 22.51 8.37
N GLN A 883 -32.11 23.39 7.63
CA GLN A 883 -32.74 24.21 6.60
C GLN A 883 -33.40 23.28 5.59
N VAL A 884 -34.73 23.18 5.65
CA VAL A 884 -35.53 22.79 4.51
C VAL A 884 -35.83 24.08 3.77
N SER A 885 -35.15 24.32 2.64
CA SER A 885 -35.62 25.34 1.70
C SER A 885 -36.89 24.83 1.03
N ALA A 886 -37.88 25.71 0.93
CA ALA A 886 -39.01 25.56 0.01
C ALA A 886 -38.55 25.62 -1.45
#